data_AF-A0A0G4PGB6-F1
#
_entry.id   AF-A0A0G4PGB6-F1
#
_cell.length_a   1.000
_cell.length_b   1.000
_cell.length_c   1.000
_cell.angle_alpha   90.00
_cell.angle_beta   90.00
_cell.angle_gamma   90.00
#
_symmetry.space_group_name_H-M   'P 1'
#
loop_
_entity.id
_entity.type
_entity.pdbx_description
1 polymer ?
#
loop_
_entity_poly.entity_id
_entity_poly.type
_entity_poly.pdbx_seq_one_letter_code
_entity_poly.pdbx_strand_id
1 'polypeptide(L)'
;MADDKSRKQATLGYVRDGQQTIGRFFGSGANQPPKKQTTLAFGGTRQPASSDTADADTKDNTNGVKVEDATDQTPTAALNETEPTKGVKREKSAEAEESDGSDIQPVSKRRRKASAKSSPAAKKQSASPKKPEPTKPKIESPSPKPAIKKPADVTPEEKSPSVEEEEDPLESEDEDDLKPELTKKSIEKFQAKLKGSGKDPYPDWKAGAPVPYAALCTTFSLVEMTRKRLEITDHCSLFLRQVLRLTPADFLPTVQLMINKLAADYAGIELGIGESLIMKAIGECTGRSLAVIKADQREIGDLGLVAAKSRSNQPTMFKPKPLTVRGVHEGLLGIAKVQGHGSQDKKISGIKKLLAAADADTAGKGVDITENKGGPSEAKFIVRFLEGKLRLGLAEKTVLVAVSRAVQTHEAESAGNKIPSAEQMVEGENIFKTVYSELPAYEVIIPAVLEHGLLKLPEVCKLSPGIPIKPMLAKPTKSITEVLDRFEGKEFTCEYKYDGERAQIHFVSPDSIHQYPGALDTLQKDSKGLSSIFSRNSEDLSKKYPDVLGKLDTWVKPDVKSFVLDCETVAWDMEAKKVLPFQQLMTRKRKDVKAEDVKVKVCVYAFDLLFFNGEPCVKKSLRERRELMHECFQPIEGEFQFAQYGNSNVLDEIQELLEASVKASCEGLMVKMLDTAESGYEPSKRSRNWLKVKKDYLAGVGDSLDLVVLGAYYGRGKRTSVYGAFLLAAYNPNSDTYETICNIGTGFSEVLLEELHQTLVPLVIDRPKPFYTHSAVPKDQPDVWFEPRLVWEVKTADLTLSPRYQAAADEFQGTTDAGKGVSLRFPRYIKSRDDKKPDEATTTRAVAEMYRKQEAVTKDTTSKGGVDDDFEY
;
A
#
# COMPACT_ATOMS: atom_id res chain seq x y z
N MET A 1 -58.67 -7.33 47.79
CA MET A 1 -58.80 -6.48 48.99
C MET A 1 -57.45 -5.85 49.23
N ALA A 2 -57.26 -4.55 49.47
CA ALA A 2 -58.08 -3.33 49.45
C ALA A 2 -57.06 -2.19 49.67
N ASP A 3 -57.14 -0.97 49.12
CA ASP A 3 -58.10 0.11 49.43
C ASP A 3 -58.20 0.41 50.96
N ASP A 4 -58.08 1.65 51.47
CA ASP A 4 -58.00 2.95 50.77
C ASP A 4 -57.38 4.12 51.61
N LYS A 5 -57.20 5.29 50.97
CA LYS A 5 -57.05 6.69 51.45
C LYS A 5 -57.25 6.94 52.97
N SER A 6 -56.48 7.83 53.60
CA SER A 6 -56.51 9.31 53.36
C SER A 6 -55.41 10.02 54.19
N ARG A 7 -54.78 11.16 53.84
CA ARG A 7 -54.98 12.29 52.89
C ARG A 7 -55.59 13.59 53.47
N LYS A 8 -54.71 14.50 53.91
CA LYS A 8 -54.74 15.99 53.83
C LYS A 8 -53.35 16.50 54.28
N GLN A 9 -52.86 17.70 53.93
CA GLN A 9 -53.49 18.88 53.34
C GLN A 9 -52.58 19.46 52.22
N ALA A 10 -53.02 20.48 51.47
CA ALA A 10 -52.32 20.98 50.28
C ALA A 10 -52.29 22.51 50.17
N THR A 11 -51.33 23.02 49.40
CA THR A 11 -51.35 24.33 48.73
C THR A 11 -51.20 24.13 47.22
N LEU A 12 -51.74 25.05 46.42
CA LEU A 12 -52.07 24.80 45.01
C LEU A 12 -51.88 26.10 44.20
N GLY A 13 -51.25 26.02 43.03
CA GLY A 13 -50.96 27.19 42.19
C GLY A 13 -50.57 26.78 40.77
N TYR A 14 -51.56 26.56 39.91
CA TYR A 14 -51.41 26.07 38.53
C TYR A 14 -51.97 27.13 37.57
N VAL A 15 -51.21 27.52 36.54
CA VAL A 15 -51.76 28.01 35.27
C VAL A 15 -50.87 27.54 34.14
N ARG A 16 -51.48 26.95 33.10
CA ARG A 16 -50.85 26.68 31.80
C ARG A 16 -51.95 26.72 30.75
N ASP A 17 -51.89 27.69 29.85
CA ASP A 17 -52.70 27.84 28.62
C ASP A 17 -51.97 28.86 27.73
N GLY A 18 -52.17 28.92 26.41
CA GLY A 18 -53.02 28.10 25.53
C GLY A 18 -52.69 28.40 24.06
N GLN A 19 -53.18 27.58 23.12
CA GLN A 19 -52.93 27.75 21.68
C GLN A 19 -53.58 29.00 21.10
N GLN A 20 -53.00 29.54 20.01
CA GLN A 20 -53.83 29.81 18.83
C GLN A 20 -53.05 29.81 17.51
N THR A 21 -53.63 29.18 16.50
CA THR A 21 -53.19 29.18 15.10
C THR A 21 -53.94 30.24 14.32
N ILE A 22 -53.24 31.05 13.51
CA ILE A 22 -53.89 31.96 12.55
C ILE A 22 -54.04 31.27 11.18
N GLY A 23 -55.24 31.37 10.61
CA GLY A 23 -55.53 30.96 9.25
C GLY A 23 -56.85 31.54 8.74
N ARG A 24 -56.87 31.90 7.45
CA ARG A 24 -58.01 32.41 6.64
C ARG A 24 -58.43 33.88 6.82
N PHE A 25 -57.74 34.74 6.08
CA PHE A 25 -58.26 35.92 5.36
C PHE A 25 -57.41 36.04 4.08
N PHE A 26 -57.86 35.81 2.85
CA PHE A 26 -59.08 35.19 2.29
C PHE A 26 -58.67 33.85 1.62
N GLY A 27 -59.53 32.92 1.22
CA GLY A 27 -60.50 33.00 0.12
C GLY A 27 -60.29 31.78 -0.79
N SER A 28 -61.34 31.11 -1.28
CA SER A 28 -61.24 29.76 -1.87
C SER A 28 -61.28 29.72 -3.40
N GLY A 29 -60.48 28.86 -4.02
CA GLY A 29 -60.61 28.47 -5.43
C GLY A 29 -59.76 27.25 -5.77
N ALA A 30 -60.31 26.25 -6.44
CA ALA A 30 -59.61 25.01 -6.78
C ALA A 30 -59.29 24.96 -8.27
N ASN A 31 -58.03 24.64 -8.63
CA ASN A 31 -57.72 23.87 -9.84
C ASN A 31 -56.27 23.35 -9.89
N GLN A 32 -56.00 22.55 -10.93
CA GLN A 32 -54.78 21.75 -11.16
C GLN A 32 -53.46 22.56 -11.24
N PRO A 33 -52.30 21.95 -10.93
CA PRO A 33 -50.99 22.54 -11.20
C PRO A 33 -50.73 22.68 -12.72
N PRO A 34 -49.97 23.70 -13.16
CA PRO A 34 -49.96 24.11 -14.56
C PRO A 34 -49.07 23.24 -15.47
N LYS A 35 -49.66 22.78 -16.58
CA LYS A 35 -48.87 22.38 -17.76
C LYS A 35 -48.25 23.63 -18.39
N LYS A 36 -46.92 23.74 -18.45
CA LYS A 36 -46.26 24.70 -19.34
C LYS A 36 -46.01 24.07 -20.71
N GLN A 37 -46.56 24.74 -21.72
CA GLN A 37 -46.60 24.32 -23.12
C GLN A 37 -45.53 25.07 -23.91
N THR A 38 -44.73 24.35 -24.69
CA THR A 38 -43.77 24.93 -25.65
C THR A 38 -44.15 24.53 -27.07
N THR A 39 -45.22 25.13 -27.59
CA THR A 39 -45.56 25.07 -29.02
C THR A 39 -44.84 26.17 -29.79
N LEU A 40 -43.85 25.79 -30.60
CA LEU A 40 -43.51 26.48 -31.84
C LEU A 40 -43.40 25.42 -32.93
N ALA A 41 -44.18 25.59 -34.00
CA ALA A 41 -44.25 24.64 -35.09
C ALA A 41 -44.34 25.36 -36.44
N PHE A 42 -43.40 25.04 -37.33
CA PHE A 42 -43.56 25.09 -38.77
C PHE A 42 -43.15 23.69 -39.26
N GLY A 43 -43.84 23.01 -40.19
CA GLY A 43 -44.96 23.44 -41.02
C GLY A 43 -44.64 23.12 -42.49
N GLY A 44 -44.84 21.86 -42.92
CA GLY A 44 -44.24 21.38 -44.18
C GLY A 44 -44.72 20.01 -44.68
N THR A 45 -46.02 19.77 -44.61
CA THR A 45 -46.82 18.81 -45.41
C THR A 45 -46.11 17.89 -46.45
N ARG A 46 -46.26 16.56 -46.32
CA ARG A 46 -47.13 15.75 -47.22
C ARG A 46 -47.26 14.26 -46.81
N GLN A 47 -48.42 13.71 -47.13
CA GLN A 47 -48.91 12.32 -47.06
C GLN A 47 -50.01 12.21 -48.16
N PRO A 48 -50.59 11.03 -48.49
CA PRO A 48 -50.15 9.63 -48.33
C PRO A 48 -50.38 8.85 -49.67
N ALA A 49 -50.83 7.58 -49.58
CA ALA A 49 -51.34 6.69 -50.64
C ALA A 49 -50.27 6.11 -51.59
N SER A 50 -50.40 4.93 -52.22
CA SER A 50 -51.19 3.66 -52.17
C SER A 50 -50.80 2.94 -53.51
N SER A 51 -51.06 1.67 -53.83
CA SER A 51 -51.70 0.49 -53.22
C SER A 51 -51.26 -0.76 -54.02
N ASP A 52 -51.86 -1.93 -53.75
CA ASP A 52 -52.02 -3.08 -54.68
C ASP A 52 -50.80 -4.02 -54.90
N THR A 53 -50.93 -5.35 -55.07
CA THR A 53 -52.13 -6.22 -55.10
C THR A 53 -51.88 -7.64 -54.52
N ALA A 54 -52.99 -8.34 -54.24
CA ALA A 54 -53.15 -9.66 -53.64
C ALA A 54 -52.71 -10.89 -54.48
N ASP A 55 -52.46 -12.02 -53.79
CA ASP A 55 -53.15 -13.34 -53.91
C ASP A 55 -52.53 -14.32 -52.85
N ALA A 56 -53.24 -15.14 -52.06
CA ALA A 56 -54.19 -16.25 -52.31
C ALA A 56 -53.47 -17.62 -52.56
N ASP A 57 -53.82 -18.77 -51.93
CA ASP A 57 -54.78 -19.06 -50.84
C ASP A 57 -54.54 -20.43 -50.12
N THR A 58 -55.06 -20.58 -48.88
CA THR A 58 -55.46 -21.80 -48.13
C THR A 58 -54.57 -23.06 -47.84
N LYS A 59 -54.71 -23.55 -46.58
CA LYS A 59 -54.90 -24.98 -46.10
C LYS A 59 -53.72 -25.97 -46.01
N ASP A 60 -53.66 -26.93 -45.07
CA ASP A 60 -54.38 -27.14 -43.77
C ASP A 60 -53.70 -28.23 -42.88
N ASN A 61 -53.90 -28.21 -41.54
CA ASN A 61 -53.81 -29.31 -40.52
C ASN A 61 -52.56 -30.25 -40.44
N THR A 62 -52.17 -30.96 -39.34
CA THR A 62 -52.50 -31.00 -37.87
C THR A 62 -51.45 -31.85 -37.11
N ASN A 63 -51.19 -31.54 -35.82
CA ASN A 63 -50.77 -32.43 -34.68
C ASN A 63 -49.54 -33.40 -34.82
N GLY A 64 -48.70 -33.69 -33.80
CA GLY A 64 -48.58 -33.19 -32.41
C GLY A 64 -47.87 -34.18 -31.45
N VAL A 65 -47.55 -33.74 -30.20
CA VAL A 65 -47.29 -34.54 -28.97
C VAL A 65 -45.89 -35.18 -28.70
N LYS A 66 -45.30 -34.83 -27.52
CA LYS A 66 -44.29 -35.49 -26.60
C LYS A 66 -43.00 -36.15 -27.19
N VAL A 67 -41.77 -35.95 -26.65
CA VAL A 67 -41.19 -36.03 -25.29
C VAL A 67 -40.95 -37.46 -24.77
N GLU A 68 -39.68 -37.86 -24.62
CA GLU A 68 -39.12 -38.51 -23.41
C GLU A 68 -37.57 -38.54 -23.40
N ASP A 69 -36.98 -38.87 -22.25
CA ASP A 69 -35.53 -38.80 -21.93
C ASP A 69 -34.75 -40.10 -22.26
N ALA A 70 -33.40 -40.01 -22.32
CA ALA A 70 -32.50 -40.88 -21.54
C ALA A 70 -31.02 -40.49 -21.69
N THR A 71 -30.26 -40.51 -20.59
CA THR A 71 -28.79 -40.40 -20.56
C THR A 71 -28.16 -41.62 -19.91
N ASP A 72 -27.05 -42.10 -20.46
CA ASP A 72 -25.97 -42.84 -19.78
C ASP A 72 -24.85 -43.08 -20.81
N GLN A 73 -23.56 -43.30 -20.52
CA GLN A 73 -22.61 -43.06 -19.43
C GLN A 73 -21.32 -43.81 -19.87
N THR A 74 -20.28 -43.87 -19.01
CA THR A 74 -19.11 -44.79 -19.14
C THR A 74 -18.02 -44.36 -20.20
N PRO A 75 -16.76 -44.89 -20.15
CA PRO A 75 -15.69 -44.03 -19.59
C PRO A 75 -14.25 -44.18 -20.20
N THR A 76 -13.32 -43.41 -19.62
CA THR A 76 -11.85 -43.63 -19.36
C THR A 76 -10.99 -44.67 -20.11
N ALA A 77 -9.68 -44.34 -20.16
CA ALA A 77 -8.48 -45.19 -20.34
C ALA A 77 -8.00 -45.38 -21.80
N ALA A 78 -6.77 -44.97 -22.18
CA ALA A 78 -5.44 -45.57 -21.93
C ALA A 78 -5.10 -46.69 -22.95
N LEU A 79 -3.85 -46.91 -23.43
CA LEU A 79 -2.52 -46.37 -23.09
C LEU A 79 -1.52 -46.63 -24.26
N ASN A 80 -0.23 -46.39 -24.00
CA ASN A 80 0.99 -46.90 -24.67
C ASN A 80 1.64 -46.14 -25.84
N GLU A 81 2.97 -46.28 -25.84
CA GLU A 81 3.99 -45.61 -26.65
C GLU A 81 4.50 -46.54 -27.77
N THR A 82 5.17 -46.00 -28.80
CA THR A 82 6.38 -46.62 -29.38
C THR A 82 7.12 -45.68 -30.35
N GLU A 83 8.39 -45.42 -30.06
CA GLU A 83 9.42 -44.96 -31.01
C GLU A 83 10.22 -46.20 -31.52
N PRO A 84 11.25 -46.10 -32.40
CA PRO A 84 11.70 -44.99 -33.26
C PRO A 84 11.98 -45.42 -34.73
N THR A 85 12.51 -44.51 -35.59
CA THR A 85 13.87 -44.62 -36.22
C THR A 85 14.05 -43.83 -37.53
N LYS A 86 15.24 -43.20 -37.67
CA LYS A 86 16.00 -42.87 -38.92
C LYS A 86 15.33 -41.97 -40.00
N GLY A 87 16.02 -41.04 -40.67
CA GLY A 87 17.34 -40.45 -40.37
C GLY A 87 18.10 -39.85 -41.57
N VAL A 88 19.06 -38.98 -41.23
CA VAL A 88 20.42 -38.87 -41.83
C VAL A 88 20.61 -38.11 -43.17
N LYS A 89 21.54 -37.12 -43.12
CA LYS A 89 22.33 -36.46 -44.21
C LYS A 89 21.62 -35.37 -45.07
N ARG A 90 22.30 -34.30 -45.51
CA ARG A 90 23.74 -33.92 -45.37
C ARG A 90 24.01 -32.39 -45.39
N GLU A 91 25.14 -32.00 -44.77
CA GLU A 91 26.06 -30.84 -44.96
C GLU A 91 25.63 -29.55 -45.72
N LYS A 92 26.22 -28.36 -45.53
CA LYS A 92 26.98 -27.61 -44.48
C LYS A 92 27.72 -26.45 -45.22
N SER A 93 28.34 -25.51 -44.48
CA SER A 93 29.20 -24.40 -44.96
C SER A 93 28.47 -23.24 -45.67
N ALA A 94 28.87 -21.97 -45.56
CA ALA A 94 29.80 -21.30 -44.61
C ALA A 94 29.47 -19.78 -44.52
N GLU A 95 30.21 -19.00 -43.72
CA GLU A 95 30.00 -17.55 -43.54
C GLU A 95 30.37 -16.70 -44.77
N ALA A 96 29.67 -15.55 -44.92
CA ALA A 96 30.20 -14.29 -45.47
C ALA A 96 29.23 -13.12 -45.15
N GLU A 97 29.75 -11.89 -45.07
CA GLU A 97 28.98 -10.65 -44.96
C GLU A 97 28.76 -10.02 -46.35
N GLU A 98 27.71 -9.20 -46.54
CA GLU A 98 27.77 -7.80 -47.02
C GLU A 98 26.38 -7.21 -47.37
N SER A 99 26.35 -5.91 -47.71
CA SER A 99 25.21 -4.99 -47.76
C SER A 99 24.38 -4.96 -49.07
N ASP A 100 23.07 -4.72 -48.94
CA ASP A 100 22.30 -3.60 -49.56
C ASP A 100 20.84 -3.67 -49.00
N GLY A 101 19.98 -2.64 -48.95
CA GLY A 101 20.07 -1.25 -49.40
C GLY A 101 18.91 -0.85 -50.31
N SER A 102 17.83 -0.26 -49.78
CA SER A 102 16.85 0.50 -50.58
C SER A 102 15.92 1.39 -49.75
N ASP A 103 15.76 2.62 -50.23
CA ASP A 103 14.92 3.69 -49.69
C ASP A 103 13.55 3.73 -50.40
N ILE A 104 12.44 3.94 -49.68
CA ILE A 104 11.24 4.58 -50.26
C ILE A 104 10.60 5.51 -49.21
N GLN A 105 10.66 6.82 -49.48
CA GLN A 105 10.01 7.88 -48.71
C GLN A 105 8.63 8.32 -49.29
N PRO A 106 7.81 9.08 -48.53
CA PRO A 106 6.37 9.23 -48.82
C PRO A 106 6.00 10.23 -49.93
N VAL A 107 4.83 10.03 -50.54
CA VAL A 107 4.33 10.82 -51.68
C VAL A 107 3.47 12.02 -51.25
N SER A 108 3.76 13.19 -51.83
CA SER A 108 3.08 14.46 -51.55
C SER A 108 1.90 14.80 -52.49
N LYS A 109 1.05 15.76 -52.08
CA LYS A 109 0.25 16.68 -52.94
C LYS A 109 -0.56 17.69 -52.08
N ARG A 110 -0.88 18.92 -52.51
CA ARG A 110 -0.10 19.93 -53.29
C ARG A 110 -0.71 21.34 -53.02
N ARG A 111 0.11 22.39 -53.13
CA ARG A 111 -0.16 23.80 -52.74
C ARG A 111 -0.63 24.71 -53.89
N ARG A 112 -1.49 25.71 -53.59
CA ARG A 112 -1.74 27.02 -54.27
C ARG A 112 -2.63 27.85 -53.32
N LYS A 113 -2.57 29.19 -53.18
CA LYS A 113 -1.79 30.33 -53.75
C LYS A 113 -1.59 31.33 -52.53
N ALA A 114 -1.06 32.57 -52.55
CA ALA A 114 -0.46 33.44 -53.57
C ALA A 114 0.69 34.31 -52.99
N SER A 115 0.45 35.60 -52.71
CA SER A 115 1.43 36.70 -52.47
C SER A 115 0.67 37.96 -51.96
N ALA A 116 1.24 39.09 -51.54
CA ALA A 116 2.60 39.64 -51.65
C ALA A 116 2.85 40.78 -50.62
N LYS A 117 4.13 41.21 -50.46
CA LYS A 117 4.65 42.57 -50.07
C LYS A 117 4.02 43.27 -48.84
N SER A 118 4.76 43.84 -47.87
CA SER A 118 5.96 44.69 -47.99
C SER A 118 6.65 44.97 -46.65
N SER A 119 7.81 45.64 -46.71
CA SER A 119 8.56 46.35 -45.64
C SER A 119 9.22 47.59 -46.32
N PRO A 120 9.96 48.54 -45.68
CA PRO A 120 10.74 48.43 -44.42
C PRO A 120 10.83 49.73 -43.54
N ALA A 121 11.84 49.75 -42.65
CA ALA A 121 12.57 50.92 -42.10
C ALA A 121 11.96 51.74 -40.94
N ALA A 122 12.74 52.41 -40.06
CA ALA A 122 14.16 52.23 -39.61
C ALA A 122 14.50 53.18 -38.42
N LYS A 123 15.70 52.99 -37.83
CA LYS A 123 16.42 53.86 -36.84
C LYS A 123 15.87 53.86 -35.40
N LYS A 124 16.60 54.37 -34.39
CA LYS A 124 18.01 54.21 -33.90
C LYS A 124 18.21 55.20 -32.73
N GLN A 125 19.09 54.87 -31.77
CA GLN A 125 19.73 55.80 -30.79
C GLN A 125 18.79 56.47 -29.74
N SER A 126 19.28 57.06 -28.63
CA SER A 126 20.23 56.60 -27.58
C SER A 126 20.52 57.75 -26.59
N ALA A 127 20.36 57.57 -25.26
CA ALA A 127 21.01 58.42 -24.24
C ALA A 127 20.94 57.85 -22.80
N SER A 128 22.07 57.94 -22.09
CA SER A 128 22.19 58.12 -20.63
C SER A 128 22.86 59.52 -20.43
N PRO A 129 23.39 60.00 -19.26
CA PRO A 129 23.64 59.34 -17.95
C PRO A 129 23.45 60.23 -16.68
N LYS A 130 23.81 59.67 -15.50
CA LYS A 130 24.62 60.26 -14.37
C LYS A 130 24.07 60.07 -12.94
N LYS A 131 25.00 59.74 -12.04
CA LYS A 131 24.96 59.79 -10.56
C LYS A 131 25.43 61.19 -10.08
N PRO A 132 25.17 61.64 -8.83
CA PRO A 132 26.16 61.44 -7.75
C PRO A 132 25.58 61.30 -6.30
N GLU A 133 26.50 61.19 -5.34
CA GLU A 133 26.37 61.06 -3.86
C GLU A 133 27.16 62.22 -3.17
N PRO A 134 27.34 62.31 -1.82
CA PRO A 134 26.46 62.05 -0.65
C PRO A 134 26.54 63.16 0.45
N THR A 135 25.73 63.09 1.54
CA THR A 135 26.03 63.78 2.84
C THR A 135 25.33 63.18 4.08
N LYS A 136 25.89 63.42 5.28
CA LYS A 136 25.38 63.19 6.68
C LYS A 136 25.74 64.47 7.53
N PRO A 137 25.72 64.56 8.89
CA PRO A 137 25.32 63.65 10.02
C PRO A 137 24.61 64.34 11.23
N LYS A 138 24.64 63.67 12.43
CA LYS A 138 24.25 64.08 13.83
C LYS A 138 22.79 63.72 14.25
N ILE A 139 22.44 63.26 15.47
CA ILE A 139 23.12 62.91 16.76
C ILE A 139 22.15 61.96 17.57
N GLU A 140 22.37 61.26 18.71
CA GLU A 140 23.32 61.28 19.85
C GLU A 140 23.63 59.83 20.40
N SER A 141 23.90 59.66 21.71
CA SER A 141 24.18 58.41 22.48
C SER A 141 23.89 58.65 24.01
N PRO A 142 24.17 57.79 25.06
CA PRO A 142 25.04 56.58 25.17
C PRO A 142 24.48 55.40 26.05
N SER A 143 25.36 54.50 26.52
CA SER A 143 25.10 53.35 27.45
C SER A 143 26.06 53.37 28.66
N PRO A 144 25.90 52.50 29.70
CA PRO A 144 26.89 51.41 29.92
C PRO A 144 26.39 50.13 30.67
N LYS A 145 27.31 49.16 30.90
CA LYS A 145 27.17 47.91 31.71
C LYS A 145 27.84 48.09 33.12
N PRO A 146 27.67 47.20 34.14
CA PRO A 146 28.47 45.95 34.28
C PRO A 146 27.74 44.79 35.04
N ALA A 147 28.43 43.92 35.82
CA ALA A 147 27.94 42.60 36.28
C ALA A 147 28.42 42.11 37.69
N ILE A 148 28.14 40.84 38.01
CA ILE A 148 28.67 39.92 39.09
C ILE A 148 28.01 39.96 40.50
N LYS A 149 27.30 38.88 40.92
CA LYS A 149 27.55 38.00 42.11
C LYS A 149 26.36 37.07 42.50
N LYS A 150 26.67 35.91 43.13
CA LYS A 150 25.81 34.99 43.92
C LYS A 150 25.86 35.39 45.44
N PRO A 151 25.15 34.79 46.43
CA PRO A 151 24.31 33.55 46.46
C PRO A 151 22.97 33.66 47.26
N ALA A 152 22.38 32.49 47.61
CA ALA A 152 21.38 32.23 48.68
C ALA A 152 19.94 32.77 48.50
N ASP A 153 18.87 32.18 49.05
CA ASP A 153 18.57 30.81 49.54
C ASP A 153 17.03 30.67 49.75
N VAL A 154 16.54 29.45 50.06
CA VAL A 154 15.17 29.09 50.54
C VAL A 154 14.06 28.99 49.49
N THR A 155 13.32 27.86 49.54
CA THR A 155 12.16 27.49 48.71
C THR A 155 10.83 27.94 49.35
N PRO A 156 9.69 27.90 48.62
CA PRO A 156 8.90 26.66 48.53
C PRO A 156 8.55 26.26 47.09
N GLU A 157 8.22 24.98 46.89
CA GLU A 157 7.61 24.49 45.64
C GLU A 157 6.09 24.74 45.66
N GLU A 158 5.54 25.36 44.60
CA GLU A 158 4.13 25.18 44.24
C GLU A 158 4.05 24.43 42.90
N LYS A 159 3.28 23.33 42.89
CA LYS A 159 3.08 22.51 41.69
C LYS A 159 2.07 23.17 40.76
N SER A 160 2.50 23.52 39.55
CA SER A 160 1.63 23.70 38.39
C SER A 160 1.80 22.51 37.43
N PRO A 161 0.72 22.06 36.74
CA PRO A 161 0.71 20.78 36.05
C PRO A 161 1.48 20.84 34.73
N SER A 162 2.30 19.81 34.47
CA SER A 162 2.74 19.47 33.12
C SER A 162 1.53 19.05 32.28
N VAL A 163 1.38 19.66 31.11
CA VAL A 163 0.45 19.15 30.09
C VAL A 163 1.05 17.86 29.55
N GLU A 164 0.35 16.74 29.73
CA GLU A 164 0.67 15.51 29.03
C GLU A 164 0.21 15.66 27.58
N GLU A 165 1.14 15.58 26.62
CA GLU A 165 0.80 15.55 25.20
C GLU A 165 0.19 14.16 24.88
N GLU A 166 -1.09 14.12 24.50
CA GLU A 166 -1.75 12.87 24.08
C GLU A 166 -1.17 12.40 22.74
N GLU A 167 -0.20 11.48 22.76
CA GLU A 167 0.33 10.84 21.53
C GLU A 167 -0.79 10.11 20.76
N ASP A 168 -0.93 10.43 19.47
CA ASP A 168 -1.97 9.91 18.57
C ASP A 168 -1.83 8.36 18.39
N PRO A 169 -2.79 7.52 18.84
CA PRO A 169 -2.62 6.07 18.94
C PRO A 169 -2.55 5.28 17.60
N LEU A 170 -2.27 5.93 16.47
CA LEU A 170 -2.54 5.39 15.13
C LEU A 170 -1.36 5.37 14.13
N GLU A 171 -0.17 5.84 14.51
CA GLU A 171 1.08 5.58 13.73
C GLU A 171 2.09 4.65 14.46
N SER A 172 1.74 4.13 15.63
CA SER A 172 2.54 3.12 16.35
C SER A 172 2.23 1.68 15.90
N GLU A 173 3.05 1.14 14.99
CA GLU A 173 3.04 -0.31 14.66
C GLU A 173 3.44 -1.21 15.85
N ASP A 174 3.89 -0.62 16.95
CA ASP A 174 4.33 -1.24 18.20
C ASP A 174 3.14 -1.75 19.07
N GLU A 175 1.96 -1.98 18.46
CA GLU A 175 0.68 -2.29 19.12
C GLU A 175 0.51 -3.76 19.61
N ASP A 176 1.61 -4.45 19.88
CA ASP A 176 1.60 -5.79 20.51
C ASP A 176 1.53 -5.72 22.05
N ASP A 177 1.88 -4.57 22.66
CA ASP A 177 1.84 -4.30 24.11
C ASP A 177 0.47 -3.78 24.62
N LEU A 178 -0.65 -4.36 24.15
CA LEU A 178 -1.95 -4.16 24.81
C LEU A 178 -1.91 -4.76 26.23
N LYS A 179 -1.78 -3.87 27.25
CA LYS A 179 -1.68 -4.22 28.68
C LYS A 179 -2.61 -5.40 29.02
N PRO A 180 -2.11 -6.51 29.61
CA PRO A 180 -2.86 -7.77 29.73
C PRO A 180 -4.28 -7.65 30.33
N GLU A 181 -4.48 -6.73 31.27
CA GLU A 181 -5.80 -6.42 31.82
C GLU A 181 -6.81 -5.93 30.77
N LEU A 182 -6.40 -5.06 29.85
CA LEU A 182 -7.27 -4.52 28.80
C LEU A 182 -7.69 -5.64 27.84
N THR A 183 -6.75 -6.53 27.52
CA THR A 183 -7.00 -7.73 26.71
C THR A 183 -8.01 -8.65 27.40
N LYS A 184 -7.84 -8.98 28.68
CA LYS A 184 -8.84 -9.75 29.46
C LYS A 184 -10.21 -9.07 29.52
N LYS A 185 -10.26 -7.78 29.88
CA LYS A 185 -11.49 -6.97 29.91
C LYS A 185 -12.18 -6.85 28.53
N SER A 186 -11.44 -7.03 27.43
CA SER A 186 -12.02 -7.13 26.08
C SER A 186 -12.69 -8.47 25.84
N ILE A 187 -12.08 -9.56 26.31
CA ILE A 187 -12.56 -10.93 26.12
C ILE A 187 -13.79 -11.19 26.99
N GLU A 188 -13.82 -10.69 28.22
CA GLU A 188 -15.00 -10.71 29.10
C GLU A 188 -16.22 -10.04 28.43
N LYS A 189 -16.00 -8.92 27.72
CA LYS A 189 -17.05 -8.23 26.93
C LYS A 189 -17.48 -9.05 25.72
N PHE A 190 -16.57 -9.71 25.03
CA PHE A 190 -16.90 -10.63 23.93
C PHE A 190 -17.70 -11.84 24.42
N GLN A 191 -17.30 -12.47 25.53
CA GLN A 191 -18.05 -13.53 26.20
C GLN A 191 -19.45 -13.07 26.66
N ALA A 192 -19.58 -11.83 27.12
CA ALA A 192 -20.87 -11.24 27.47
C ALA A 192 -21.76 -11.03 26.23
N LYS A 193 -21.18 -10.61 25.09
CA LYS A 193 -21.89 -10.57 23.80
C LYS A 193 -22.35 -11.97 23.39
N LEU A 194 -21.47 -12.98 23.36
CA LEU A 194 -21.82 -14.37 23.05
C LEU A 194 -23.00 -14.91 23.89
N LYS A 195 -23.08 -14.53 25.17
CA LYS A 195 -24.17 -14.93 26.09
C LYS A 195 -25.44 -14.09 25.93
N GLY A 196 -25.34 -12.85 25.44
CA GLY A 196 -26.44 -11.88 25.40
C GLY A 196 -27.07 -11.66 24.02
N SER A 197 -26.34 -11.86 22.93
CA SER A 197 -26.83 -11.64 21.57
C SER A 197 -27.34 -12.93 20.93
N GLY A 198 -28.63 -13.23 21.10
CA GLY A 198 -29.36 -14.23 20.29
C GLY A 198 -29.59 -13.80 18.83
N LYS A 199 -28.68 -12.97 18.28
CA LYS A 199 -28.67 -12.43 16.92
C LYS A 199 -27.21 -12.20 16.52
N ASP A 200 -26.70 -13.03 15.61
CA ASP A 200 -25.44 -12.81 14.91
C ASP A 200 -25.56 -11.56 13.98
N PRO A 201 -24.45 -11.00 13.46
CA PRO A 201 -24.46 -9.77 12.64
C PRO A 201 -25.36 -9.81 11.40
N TYR A 202 -25.68 -11.02 10.92
CA TYR A 202 -26.59 -11.28 9.80
C TYR A 202 -27.51 -12.46 10.18
N PRO A 203 -28.74 -12.58 9.64
CA PRO A 203 -29.60 -13.73 9.91
C PRO A 203 -29.01 -15.05 9.38
N ASP A 204 -29.23 -16.15 10.10
CA ASP A 204 -28.78 -17.48 9.67
C ASP A 204 -29.29 -17.86 8.28
N TRP A 205 -28.37 -18.19 7.38
CA TRP A 205 -28.68 -18.90 6.15
C TRP A 205 -28.85 -20.40 6.43
N LYS A 206 -29.43 -21.13 5.47
CA LYS A 206 -29.58 -22.58 5.57
C LYS A 206 -28.19 -23.23 5.70
N ALA A 207 -27.96 -24.01 6.77
CA ALA A 207 -26.72 -24.75 6.96
C ALA A 207 -26.39 -25.63 5.72
N GLY A 208 -25.12 -25.65 5.34
CA GLY A 208 -24.62 -26.29 4.12
C GLY A 208 -24.87 -25.51 2.82
N ALA A 209 -25.63 -24.41 2.83
CA ALA A 209 -25.68 -23.48 1.68
C ALA A 209 -24.44 -22.57 1.67
N PRO A 210 -23.96 -22.12 0.50
CA PRO A 210 -22.85 -21.16 0.42
C PRO A 210 -23.16 -19.85 1.15
N VAL A 211 -22.14 -19.24 1.76
CA VAL A 211 -22.29 -18.03 2.58
C VAL A 211 -22.74 -16.85 1.69
N PRO A 212 -23.83 -16.13 2.02
CA PRO A 212 -24.25 -14.96 1.26
C PRO A 212 -23.20 -13.85 1.29
N TYR A 213 -22.87 -13.24 0.16
CA TYR A 213 -21.88 -12.15 0.13
C TYR A 213 -22.40 -10.89 0.85
N ALA A 214 -23.71 -10.63 0.78
CA ALA A 214 -24.41 -9.65 1.62
C ALA A 214 -24.15 -9.81 3.14
N ALA A 215 -23.89 -11.03 3.66
CA ALA A 215 -23.58 -11.25 5.08
C ALA A 215 -22.18 -10.72 5.45
N LEU A 216 -21.20 -10.97 4.57
CA LEU A 216 -19.87 -10.37 4.67
C LEU A 216 -19.93 -8.84 4.51
N CYS A 217 -20.73 -8.33 3.56
CA CYS A 217 -20.94 -6.89 3.37
C CYS A 217 -21.65 -6.22 4.54
N THR A 218 -22.55 -6.92 5.24
CA THR A 218 -23.16 -6.46 6.50
C THR A 218 -22.11 -6.34 7.60
N THR A 219 -21.25 -7.36 7.75
CA THR A 219 -20.14 -7.34 8.70
C THR A 219 -19.14 -6.22 8.39
N PHE A 220 -18.77 -6.03 7.12
CA PHE A 220 -17.96 -4.91 6.66
C PHE A 220 -18.59 -3.55 6.96
N SER A 221 -19.89 -3.38 6.75
CA SER A 221 -20.59 -2.12 7.06
C SER A 221 -20.62 -1.81 8.57
N LEU A 222 -20.70 -2.82 9.43
CA LEU A 222 -20.61 -2.65 10.89
C LEU A 222 -19.19 -2.25 11.32
N VAL A 223 -18.18 -2.91 10.76
CA VAL A 223 -16.76 -2.57 10.96
C VAL A 223 -16.44 -1.15 10.50
N GLU A 224 -16.90 -0.74 9.31
CA GLU A 224 -16.67 0.60 8.76
C GLU A 224 -17.27 1.73 9.62
N MET A 225 -18.25 1.42 10.48
CA MET A 225 -18.97 2.39 11.33
C MET A 225 -18.38 2.57 12.73
N THR A 226 -17.35 1.83 13.13
CA THR A 226 -16.62 2.05 14.41
C THR A 226 -15.12 2.27 14.17
N ARG A 227 -14.48 3.11 15.01
CA ARG A 227 -13.01 3.25 15.02
C ARG A 227 -12.32 2.32 16.04
N LYS A 228 -13.08 1.61 16.89
CA LYS A 228 -12.52 0.84 18.02
C LYS A 228 -12.11 -0.57 17.58
N ARG A 229 -10.80 -0.85 17.57
CA ARG A 229 -10.21 -2.16 17.22
C ARG A 229 -10.92 -3.37 17.87
N LEU A 230 -11.29 -3.26 19.15
CA LEU A 230 -11.99 -4.34 19.88
C LEU A 230 -13.44 -4.59 19.39
N GLU A 231 -14.18 -3.56 19.02
CA GLU A 231 -15.54 -3.73 18.46
C GLU A 231 -15.46 -4.34 17.05
N ILE A 232 -14.44 -3.95 16.27
CA ILE A 232 -14.12 -4.56 14.96
C ILE A 232 -13.83 -6.06 15.15
N THR A 233 -12.96 -6.43 16.10
CA THR A 233 -12.67 -7.83 16.43
C THR A 233 -13.94 -8.62 16.75
N ASP A 234 -14.83 -8.07 17.57
CA ASP A 234 -16.06 -8.74 17.99
C ASP A 234 -17.01 -8.98 16.79
N HIS A 235 -17.20 -7.99 15.91
CA HIS A 235 -18.02 -8.14 14.71
C HIS A 235 -17.45 -9.20 13.76
N CYS A 236 -16.13 -9.18 13.53
CA CYS A 236 -15.45 -10.19 12.73
C CYS A 236 -15.56 -11.59 13.35
N SER A 237 -15.36 -11.74 14.66
CA SER A 237 -15.39 -13.03 15.36
C SER A 237 -16.78 -13.67 15.34
N LEU A 238 -17.84 -12.87 15.54
CA LEU A 238 -19.23 -13.36 15.49
C LEU A 238 -19.59 -13.86 14.08
N PHE A 239 -19.27 -13.10 13.04
CA PHE A 239 -19.53 -13.52 11.66
C PHE A 239 -18.70 -14.74 11.26
N LEU A 240 -17.40 -14.79 11.61
CA LEU A 240 -16.55 -15.94 11.35
C LEU A 240 -17.05 -17.21 12.08
N ARG A 241 -17.54 -17.08 13.32
CA ARG A 241 -18.21 -18.17 14.05
C ARG A 241 -19.51 -18.60 13.37
N GLN A 242 -20.29 -17.68 12.81
CA GLN A 242 -21.49 -18.00 12.03
C GLN A 242 -21.13 -18.79 10.75
N VAL A 243 -20.03 -18.43 10.07
CA VAL A 243 -19.51 -19.19 8.92
C VAL A 243 -19.07 -20.59 9.33
N LEU A 244 -18.33 -20.77 10.42
CA LEU A 244 -17.97 -22.10 10.95
C LEU A 244 -19.23 -22.93 11.30
N ARG A 245 -20.22 -22.32 11.96
CA ARG A 245 -21.44 -22.99 12.40
C ARG A 245 -22.37 -23.44 11.26
N LEU A 246 -22.35 -22.75 10.13
CA LEU A 246 -23.29 -23.00 9.01
C LEU A 246 -22.62 -23.59 7.76
N THR A 247 -21.41 -23.16 7.41
CA THR A 247 -20.73 -23.49 6.14
C THR A 247 -19.19 -23.45 6.26
N PRO A 248 -18.54 -24.39 7.00
CA PRO A 248 -17.08 -24.41 7.18
C PRO A 248 -16.27 -24.32 5.88
N ALA A 249 -16.76 -24.92 4.79
CA ALA A 249 -16.10 -24.95 3.49
C ALA A 249 -15.96 -23.57 2.80
N ASP A 250 -16.61 -22.52 3.32
CA ASP A 250 -16.47 -21.14 2.85
C ASP A 250 -15.58 -20.29 3.79
N PHE A 251 -14.99 -20.86 4.84
CA PHE A 251 -14.20 -20.12 5.83
C PHE A 251 -12.91 -19.52 5.24
N LEU A 252 -12.14 -20.30 4.46
CA LEU A 252 -10.94 -19.81 3.76
C LEU A 252 -11.22 -18.60 2.84
N PRO A 253 -12.15 -18.69 1.85
CA PRO A 253 -12.47 -17.53 1.01
C PRO A 253 -13.13 -16.38 1.80
N THR A 254 -13.79 -16.65 2.94
CA THR A 254 -14.25 -15.58 3.84
C THR A 254 -13.07 -14.80 4.41
N VAL A 255 -12.09 -15.49 5.01
CA VAL A 255 -10.90 -14.86 5.62
C VAL A 255 -10.07 -14.13 4.57
N GLN A 256 -9.83 -14.74 3.40
CA GLN A 256 -9.13 -14.11 2.27
C GLN A 256 -9.82 -12.82 1.82
N LEU A 257 -11.15 -12.82 1.64
CA LEU A 257 -11.88 -11.59 1.30
C LEU A 257 -11.84 -10.54 2.42
N MET A 258 -11.80 -10.94 3.69
CA MET A 258 -11.68 -10.01 4.84
C MET A 258 -10.32 -9.30 4.92
N ILE A 259 -9.22 -9.96 4.53
CA ILE A 259 -7.87 -9.38 4.46
C ILE A 259 -7.55 -8.70 3.11
N ASN A 260 -8.52 -8.62 2.19
CA ASN A 260 -8.35 -8.12 0.83
C ASN A 260 -7.33 -8.90 -0.03
N LYS A 261 -7.26 -10.23 0.13
CA LYS A 261 -6.40 -11.13 -0.67
C LYS A 261 -7.24 -12.20 -1.39
N LEU A 262 -6.64 -12.90 -2.36
CA LEU A 262 -7.25 -14.02 -3.10
C LEU A 262 -6.42 -15.32 -3.02
N ALA A 263 -5.18 -15.19 -2.56
CA ALA A 263 -4.23 -16.23 -2.24
C ALA A 263 -3.12 -15.59 -1.37
N ALA A 264 -2.22 -16.40 -0.80
CA ALA A 264 -1.00 -15.92 -0.17
C ALA A 264 -0.12 -15.09 -1.11
N ASP A 265 0.63 -14.16 -0.53
CA ASP A 265 1.40 -13.14 -1.24
C ASP A 265 2.42 -13.75 -2.23
N TYR A 266 3.01 -14.90 -1.88
CA TYR A 266 3.99 -15.63 -2.69
C TYR A 266 3.42 -16.30 -3.95
N ALA A 267 2.10 -16.46 -4.04
CA ALA A 267 1.46 -17.03 -5.22
C ALA A 267 1.41 -16.05 -6.41
N GLY A 268 1.83 -14.78 -6.23
CA GLY A 268 1.91 -13.78 -7.30
C GLY A 268 0.57 -13.39 -7.93
N ILE A 269 -0.55 -13.62 -7.23
CA ILE A 269 -1.91 -13.38 -7.75
C ILE A 269 -2.30 -11.92 -7.58
N GLU A 270 -1.72 -11.06 -8.42
CA GLU A 270 -2.14 -9.67 -8.59
C GLU A 270 -3.50 -9.60 -9.32
N LEU A 271 -4.44 -8.76 -8.84
CA LEU A 271 -5.63 -8.40 -9.62
C LEU A 271 -5.26 -7.74 -10.96
N GLY A 272 -4.25 -6.85 -10.95
CA GLY A 272 -3.75 -6.15 -12.13
C GLY A 272 -4.82 -5.35 -12.87
N ILE A 273 -5.46 -4.39 -12.17
CA ILE A 273 -6.58 -3.56 -12.66
C ILE A 273 -6.37 -2.13 -12.18
N GLY A 274 -6.33 -1.16 -13.09
CA GLY A 274 -6.28 0.26 -12.76
C GLY A 274 -7.66 0.88 -12.56
N GLU A 275 -7.74 2.00 -11.81
CA GLU A 275 -8.98 2.78 -11.57
C GLU A 275 -9.75 3.08 -12.88
N SER A 276 -9.04 3.26 -14.01
CA SER A 276 -9.63 3.47 -15.34
C SER A 276 -10.45 2.29 -15.88
N LEU A 277 -10.00 1.06 -15.66
CA LEU A 277 -10.72 -0.16 -16.06
C LEU A 277 -11.94 -0.39 -15.15
N ILE A 278 -11.81 -0.09 -13.85
CA ILE A 278 -12.89 -0.13 -12.88
C ILE A 278 -13.99 0.88 -13.28
N MET A 279 -13.62 2.13 -13.56
CA MET A 279 -14.57 3.16 -14.03
C MET A 279 -15.25 2.79 -15.35
N LYS A 280 -14.53 2.19 -16.31
CA LYS A 280 -15.12 1.65 -17.55
C LYS A 280 -16.14 0.54 -17.24
N ALA A 281 -15.81 -0.40 -16.36
CA ALA A 281 -16.71 -1.48 -15.97
C ALA A 281 -17.97 -1.00 -15.22
N ILE A 282 -17.84 -0.01 -14.32
CA ILE A 282 -19.01 0.61 -13.64
C ILE A 282 -19.91 1.30 -14.66
N GLY A 283 -19.34 2.11 -15.56
CA GLY A 283 -20.10 2.81 -16.61
C GLY A 283 -20.84 1.86 -17.53
N GLU A 284 -20.15 0.84 -18.06
CA GLU A 284 -20.76 -0.19 -18.92
C GLU A 284 -21.78 -1.08 -18.20
N CYS A 285 -21.63 -1.31 -16.88
CA CYS A 285 -22.61 -2.07 -16.11
C CYS A 285 -23.89 -1.27 -15.86
N THR A 286 -23.77 0.05 -15.64
CA THR A 286 -24.86 0.92 -15.14
C THR A 286 -25.43 1.87 -16.19
N GLY A 287 -24.90 1.86 -17.42
CA GLY A 287 -25.32 2.75 -18.51
C GLY A 287 -24.85 4.20 -18.37
N ARG A 288 -24.00 4.51 -17.38
CA ARG A 288 -23.50 5.87 -17.11
C ARG A 288 -22.22 6.15 -17.91
N SER A 289 -22.10 7.36 -18.46
CA SER A 289 -20.93 7.72 -19.26
C SER A 289 -19.66 7.85 -18.39
N LEU A 290 -18.50 7.51 -18.96
CA LEU A 290 -17.21 7.57 -18.25
C LEU A 290 -16.88 8.98 -17.73
N ALA A 291 -17.37 10.03 -18.38
CA ALA A 291 -17.22 11.41 -17.91
C ALA A 291 -17.98 11.67 -16.60
N VAL A 292 -19.20 11.13 -16.46
CA VAL A 292 -20.01 11.23 -15.24
C VAL A 292 -19.38 10.41 -14.10
N ILE A 293 -18.89 9.19 -14.39
CA ILE A 293 -18.18 8.37 -13.39
C ILE A 293 -16.90 9.06 -12.90
N LYS A 294 -16.14 9.74 -13.78
CA LYS A 294 -14.96 10.53 -13.40
C LYS A 294 -15.30 11.77 -12.56
N ALA A 295 -16.45 12.41 -12.82
CA ALA A 295 -16.91 13.54 -12.03
C ALA A 295 -17.32 13.09 -10.61
N ASP A 296 -18.18 12.06 -10.52
CA ASP A 296 -18.56 11.44 -9.25
C ASP A 296 -17.32 10.98 -8.44
N GLN A 297 -16.31 10.40 -9.09
CA GLN A 297 -15.09 9.96 -8.41
C GLN A 297 -14.25 11.13 -7.86
N ARG A 298 -14.24 12.29 -8.52
CA ARG A 298 -13.56 13.49 -8.01
C ARG A 298 -14.31 14.09 -6.82
N GLU A 299 -15.63 14.04 -6.84
CA GLU A 299 -16.50 14.57 -5.78
C GLU A 299 -16.52 13.66 -4.52
N ILE A 300 -16.52 12.33 -4.71
CA ILE A 300 -16.75 11.34 -3.65
C ILE A 300 -15.44 10.67 -3.18
N GLY A 301 -14.41 10.56 -4.02
CA GLY A 301 -13.11 9.98 -3.68
C GLY A 301 -13.09 8.46 -3.45
N ASP A 302 -14.17 7.74 -3.76
CA ASP A 302 -14.37 6.31 -3.47
C ASP A 302 -15.19 5.62 -4.57
N LEU A 303 -14.54 4.82 -5.43
CA LEU A 303 -15.25 4.17 -6.54
C LEU A 303 -16.30 3.17 -6.05
N GLY A 304 -16.20 2.66 -4.82
CA GLY A 304 -17.23 1.82 -4.21
C GLY A 304 -18.53 2.59 -3.95
N LEU A 305 -18.42 3.80 -3.40
CA LEU A 305 -19.58 4.68 -3.24
C LEU A 305 -20.14 5.14 -4.60
N VAL A 306 -19.27 5.42 -5.58
CA VAL A 306 -19.71 5.70 -6.97
C VAL A 306 -20.44 4.49 -7.57
N ALA A 307 -19.99 3.26 -7.31
CA ALA A 307 -20.64 2.04 -7.80
C ALA A 307 -22.02 1.84 -7.14
N ALA A 308 -22.14 2.01 -5.82
CA ALA A 308 -23.42 1.95 -5.10
C ALA A 308 -24.41 3.03 -5.58
N LYS A 309 -23.95 4.29 -5.71
CA LYS A 309 -24.70 5.42 -6.31
C LYS A 309 -25.14 5.11 -7.76
N SER A 310 -24.36 4.35 -8.51
CA SER A 310 -24.68 3.98 -9.89
C SER A 310 -25.67 2.81 -9.99
N ARG A 311 -25.56 1.80 -9.10
CA ARG A 311 -26.41 0.59 -9.10
C ARG A 311 -27.80 0.82 -8.54
N SER A 312 -27.95 1.69 -7.53
CA SER A 312 -29.27 2.06 -6.99
C SER A 312 -30.22 2.66 -8.03
N ASN A 313 -29.67 3.33 -9.05
CA ASN A 313 -30.40 3.93 -10.18
C ASN A 313 -30.79 2.94 -11.29
N GLN A 314 -30.47 1.64 -11.17
CA GLN A 314 -30.65 0.64 -12.23
C GLN A 314 -31.65 -0.47 -11.81
N PRO A 315 -32.96 -0.31 -12.08
CA PRO A 315 -33.94 -1.37 -11.82
C PRO A 315 -33.73 -2.57 -12.74
N THR A 316 -33.74 -3.78 -12.19
CA THR A 316 -33.57 -5.04 -12.92
C THR A 316 -34.91 -5.70 -13.22
N MET A 317 -35.19 -6.04 -14.48
CA MET A 317 -36.44 -6.71 -14.90
C MET A 317 -36.63 -8.09 -14.24
N PHE A 318 -35.53 -8.79 -13.95
CA PHE A 318 -35.52 -10.05 -13.20
C PHE A 318 -34.47 -9.94 -12.08
N LYS A 319 -34.79 -10.46 -10.90
CA LYS A 319 -33.83 -10.51 -9.78
C LYS A 319 -32.73 -11.53 -10.11
N PRO A 320 -31.44 -11.14 -10.11
CA PRO A 320 -30.34 -12.07 -10.32
C PRO A 320 -30.18 -13.04 -9.13
N LYS A 321 -29.50 -14.17 -9.34
CA LYS A 321 -29.11 -15.07 -8.24
C LYS A 321 -28.20 -14.28 -7.27
N PRO A 322 -28.49 -14.25 -5.95
CA PRO A 322 -27.65 -13.55 -4.98
C PRO A 322 -26.19 -14.01 -5.01
N LEU A 323 -25.29 -13.08 -4.73
CA LEU A 323 -23.85 -13.37 -4.63
C LEU A 323 -23.54 -14.19 -3.37
N THR A 324 -22.49 -15.00 -3.48
CA THR A 324 -21.96 -15.83 -2.38
C THR A 324 -20.47 -15.56 -2.20
N VAL A 325 -19.95 -15.74 -1.00
CA VAL A 325 -18.52 -15.52 -0.67
C VAL A 325 -17.62 -16.29 -1.64
N ARG A 326 -17.86 -17.60 -1.81
CA ARG A 326 -17.10 -18.41 -2.79
C ARG A 326 -17.26 -17.91 -4.23
N GLY A 327 -18.47 -17.54 -4.66
CA GLY A 327 -18.72 -17.09 -6.04
C GLY A 327 -18.08 -15.74 -6.37
N VAL A 328 -17.98 -14.85 -5.39
CA VAL A 328 -17.23 -13.58 -5.49
C VAL A 328 -15.73 -13.85 -5.48
N HIS A 329 -15.24 -14.69 -4.57
CA HIS A 329 -13.82 -15.08 -4.50
C HIS A 329 -13.34 -15.77 -5.80
N GLU A 330 -14.03 -16.81 -6.25
CA GLU A 330 -13.78 -17.51 -7.53
C GLU A 330 -13.84 -16.55 -8.73
N GLY A 331 -14.80 -15.62 -8.74
CA GLY A 331 -14.93 -14.60 -9.77
C GLY A 331 -13.75 -13.63 -9.81
N LEU A 332 -13.32 -13.11 -8.65
CA LEU A 332 -12.18 -12.21 -8.53
C LEU A 332 -10.85 -12.91 -8.83
N LEU A 333 -10.67 -14.17 -8.37
CA LEU A 333 -9.53 -15.03 -8.69
C LEU A 333 -9.45 -15.34 -10.19
N GLY A 334 -10.60 -15.57 -10.84
CA GLY A 334 -10.70 -15.70 -12.29
C GLY A 334 -10.29 -14.43 -13.03
N ILE A 335 -10.68 -13.24 -12.53
CA ILE A 335 -10.26 -11.94 -13.10
C ILE A 335 -8.75 -11.71 -12.92
N ALA A 336 -8.18 -12.04 -11.77
CA ALA A 336 -6.74 -11.91 -11.50
C ALA A 336 -5.89 -12.78 -12.46
N LYS A 337 -6.29 -14.04 -12.65
CA LYS A 337 -5.60 -15.01 -13.53
C LYS A 337 -5.68 -14.70 -15.04
N VAL A 338 -6.47 -13.70 -15.47
CA VAL A 338 -6.55 -13.30 -16.89
C VAL A 338 -5.34 -12.45 -17.29
N GLN A 339 -4.52 -12.99 -18.20
CA GLN A 339 -3.32 -12.36 -18.75
C GLN A 339 -3.32 -12.39 -20.29
N GLY A 340 -2.29 -11.81 -20.92
CA GLY A 340 -2.09 -11.81 -22.38
C GLY A 340 -2.94 -10.80 -23.18
N HIS A 341 -3.00 -10.98 -24.49
CA HIS A 341 -3.74 -10.08 -25.39
C HIS A 341 -5.27 -10.18 -25.18
N GLY A 342 -5.98 -9.05 -25.27
CA GLY A 342 -7.41 -8.95 -24.97
C GLY A 342 -7.78 -9.17 -23.49
N SER A 343 -6.80 -9.22 -22.57
CA SER A 343 -7.03 -9.40 -21.13
C SER A 343 -7.89 -8.31 -20.50
N GLN A 344 -7.70 -7.04 -20.88
CA GLN A 344 -8.43 -5.91 -20.28
C GLN A 344 -9.96 -6.03 -20.43
N ASP A 345 -10.47 -6.30 -21.64
CA ASP A 345 -11.91 -6.43 -21.86
C ASP A 345 -12.50 -7.72 -21.27
N LYS A 346 -11.69 -8.79 -21.16
CA LYS A 346 -12.05 -9.99 -20.38
C LYS A 346 -12.18 -9.66 -18.89
N LYS A 347 -11.25 -8.90 -18.30
CA LYS A 347 -11.34 -8.44 -16.90
C LYS A 347 -12.56 -7.53 -16.67
N ILE A 348 -12.80 -6.56 -17.56
CA ILE A 348 -14.01 -5.70 -17.54
C ILE A 348 -15.28 -6.54 -17.59
N SER A 349 -15.34 -7.56 -18.46
CA SER A 349 -16.50 -8.46 -18.55
C SER A 349 -16.72 -9.28 -17.28
N GLY A 350 -15.65 -9.72 -16.62
CA GLY A 350 -15.71 -10.36 -15.29
C GLY A 350 -16.24 -9.42 -14.20
N ILE A 351 -15.74 -8.18 -14.14
CA ILE A 351 -16.24 -7.16 -13.19
C ILE A 351 -17.73 -6.90 -13.43
N LYS A 352 -18.15 -6.70 -14.70
CA LYS A 352 -19.56 -6.49 -15.07
C LYS A 352 -20.45 -7.67 -14.64
N LYS A 353 -19.97 -8.92 -14.75
CA LYS A 353 -20.71 -10.11 -14.28
C LYS A 353 -20.95 -10.08 -12.76
N LEU A 354 -19.96 -9.67 -11.98
CA LEU A 354 -20.10 -9.50 -10.52
C LEU A 354 -21.06 -8.34 -10.19
N LEU A 355 -20.83 -7.15 -10.76
CA LEU A 355 -21.63 -5.95 -10.47
C LEU A 355 -23.09 -6.06 -10.92
N ALA A 356 -23.39 -6.81 -11.99
CA ALA A 356 -24.77 -7.03 -12.44
C ALA A 356 -25.59 -7.88 -11.44
N ALA A 357 -24.94 -8.81 -10.74
CA ALA A 357 -25.57 -9.65 -9.70
C ALA A 357 -25.54 -9.01 -8.30
N ALA A 358 -24.63 -8.07 -8.06
CA ALA A 358 -24.51 -7.34 -6.80
C ALA A 358 -25.75 -6.50 -6.46
N ASP A 359 -26.05 -6.41 -5.17
CA ASP A 359 -27.16 -5.63 -4.60
C ASP A 359 -28.54 -6.13 -5.07
N ALA A 360 -28.69 -7.44 -5.25
CA ALA A 360 -29.90 -8.08 -5.80
C ALA A 360 -31.21 -7.82 -5.03
N ASP A 361 -31.13 -7.50 -3.73
CA ASP A 361 -32.27 -7.17 -2.87
C ASP A 361 -32.51 -5.65 -2.70
N THR A 362 -31.57 -4.82 -3.18
CA THR A 362 -31.54 -3.37 -3.02
C THR A 362 -31.50 -2.60 -4.35
N ALA A 363 -31.28 -3.27 -5.48
CA ALA A 363 -31.31 -2.69 -6.82
C ALA A 363 -32.63 -1.95 -7.11
N GLY A 364 -32.53 -0.75 -7.68
CA GLY A 364 -33.68 0.14 -7.91
C GLY A 364 -34.22 0.85 -6.65
N LYS A 365 -33.70 0.55 -5.45
CA LYS A 365 -33.96 1.32 -4.23
C LYS A 365 -32.81 2.32 -4.06
N GLY A 366 -33.13 3.58 -3.79
CA GLY A 366 -32.12 4.63 -3.58
C GLY A 366 -31.19 4.27 -2.43
N VAL A 367 -29.88 4.25 -2.70
CA VAL A 367 -28.84 4.13 -1.66
C VAL A 367 -28.34 5.55 -1.40
N ASP A 368 -28.60 6.06 -0.20
CA ASP A 368 -27.92 7.25 0.29
C ASP A 368 -26.46 6.88 0.61
N ILE A 369 -25.52 7.56 -0.03
CA ILE A 369 -24.08 7.35 0.19
C ILE A 369 -23.52 8.22 1.32
N THR A 370 -24.29 9.22 1.78
CA THR A 370 -23.95 10.11 2.90
C THR A 370 -24.34 9.47 4.22
N GLU A 371 -25.48 8.78 4.29
CA GLU A 371 -25.88 8.01 5.47
C GLU A 371 -25.11 6.68 5.56
N ASN A 372 -24.67 6.31 6.77
CA ASN A 372 -24.01 5.02 7.09
C ASN A 372 -22.91 4.60 6.09
N LYS A 373 -22.22 5.56 5.46
CA LYS A 373 -21.21 5.36 4.41
C LYS A 373 -21.69 4.45 3.27
N GLY A 374 -22.94 4.61 2.82
CA GLY A 374 -23.54 3.77 1.77
C GLY A 374 -23.89 2.34 2.20
N GLY A 375 -23.85 2.05 3.50
CA GLY A 375 -24.36 0.80 4.08
C GLY A 375 -23.68 -0.49 3.58
N PRO A 376 -24.38 -1.64 3.62
CA PRO A 376 -23.84 -2.95 3.30
C PRO A 376 -23.88 -3.28 1.79
N SER A 377 -23.67 -2.31 0.90
CA SER A 377 -23.73 -2.53 -0.56
C SER A 377 -22.66 -3.52 -1.03
N GLU A 378 -23.10 -4.54 -1.78
CA GLU A 378 -22.21 -5.52 -2.40
C GLU A 378 -21.35 -4.86 -3.49
N ALA A 379 -21.93 -3.95 -4.30
CA ALA A 379 -21.18 -3.22 -5.32
C ALA A 379 -20.08 -2.32 -4.71
N LYS A 380 -20.34 -1.71 -3.53
CA LYS A 380 -19.33 -0.91 -2.81
C LYS A 380 -18.10 -1.74 -2.48
N PHE A 381 -18.29 -2.90 -1.84
CA PHE A 381 -17.17 -3.72 -1.38
C PHE A 381 -16.47 -4.49 -2.51
N ILE A 382 -17.19 -4.93 -3.56
CA ILE A 382 -16.55 -5.49 -4.77
C ILE A 382 -15.62 -4.47 -5.42
N VAL A 383 -16.06 -3.22 -5.61
CA VAL A 383 -15.23 -2.20 -6.25
C VAL A 383 -14.06 -1.76 -5.37
N ARG A 384 -14.26 -1.60 -4.06
CA ARG A 384 -13.17 -1.35 -3.12
C ARG A 384 -12.15 -2.49 -3.07
N PHE A 385 -12.58 -3.75 -3.22
CA PHE A 385 -11.67 -4.89 -3.37
C PHE A 385 -10.86 -4.77 -4.67
N LEU A 386 -11.51 -4.41 -5.78
CA LEU A 386 -10.86 -4.16 -7.08
C LEU A 386 -9.88 -2.96 -7.05
N GLU A 387 -10.13 -1.92 -6.23
CA GLU A 387 -9.17 -0.83 -5.93
C GLU A 387 -7.95 -1.29 -5.10
N GLY A 388 -7.98 -2.50 -4.53
CA GLY A 388 -7.02 -2.98 -3.52
C GLY A 388 -7.18 -2.33 -2.14
N LYS A 389 -8.36 -1.72 -1.85
CA LYS A 389 -8.56 -0.76 -0.75
C LYS A 389 -9.97 -0.88 -0.15
N LEU A 390 -10.19 -1.84 0.76
CA LEU A 390 -11.49 -2.01 1.45
C LEU A 390 -11.93 -0.83 2.33
N ARG A 391 -10.99 0.03 2.76
CA ARG A 391 -11.23 1.27 3.57
C ARG A 391 -11.92 1.04 4.93
N LEU A 392 -11.87 -0.19 5.45
CA LEU A 392 -12.61 -0.62 6.66
C LEU A 392 -11.99 -0.20 8.00
N GLY A 393 -10.68 0.06 8.05
CA GLY A 393 -9.93 0.07 9.33
C GLY A 393 -9.64 -1.33 9.89
N LEU A 394 -10.04 -2.39 9.18
CA LEU A 394 -9.71 -3.78 9.50
C LEU A 394 -8.26 -4.10 9.08
N ALA A 395 -7.41 -4.42 10.06
CA ALA A 395 -6.03 -4.86 9.83
C ALA A 395 -5.90 -6.39 9.89
N GLU A 396 -4.90 -6.96 9.20
CA GLU A 396 -4.62 -8.41 9.18
C GLU A 396 -4.40 -8.97 10.60
N LYS A 397 -3.62 -8.26 11.46
CA LYS A 397 -3.47 -8.58 12.89
C LYS A 397 -4.81 -8.70 13.65
N THR A 398 -5.85 -7.95 13.25
CA THR A 398 -7.19 -8.00 13.85
C THR A 398 -8.00 -9.20 13.31
N VAL A 399 -7.81 -9.57 12.04
CA VAL A 399 -8.42 -10.80 11.47
C VAL A 399 -7.80 -12.07 12.09
N LEU A 400 -6.48 -12.11 12.36
CA LEU A 400 -5.85 -13.23 13.07
C LEU A 400 -6.49 -13.49 14.44
N VAL A 401 -6.72 -12.43 15.22
CA VAL A 401 -7.44 -12.50 16.50
C VAL A 401 -8.87 -12.97 16.28
N ALA A 402 -9.59 -12.40 15.31
CA ALA A 402 -10.98 -12.73 15.07
C ALA A 402 -11.21 -14.19 14.63
N VAL A 403 -10.31 -14.73 13.79
CA VAL A 403 -10.28 -16.14 13.39
C VAL A 403 -10.04 -17.03 14.62
N SER A 404 -9.02 -16.74 15.42
CA SER A 404 -8.70 -17.55 16.62
C SER A 404 -9.87 -17.60 17.61
N ARG A 405 -10.50 -16.45 17.90
CA ARG A 405 -11.69 -16.38 18.77
C ARG A 405 -12.88 -17.13 18.19
N ALA A 406 -13.12 -17.03 16.89
CA ALA A 406 -14.21 -17.73 16.21
C ALA A 406 -14.04 -19.25 16.27
N VAL A 407 -12.84 -19.73 15.92
CA VAL A 407 -12.46 -21.16 15.95
C VAL A 407 -12.60 -21.72 17.35
N GLN A 408 -11.94 -21.13 18.36
CA GLN A 408 -11.95 -21.68 19.72
C GLN A 408 -13.35 -21.68 20.36
N THR A 409 -14.18 -20.67 20.05
CA THR A 409 -15.58 -20.65 20.50
C THR A 409 -16.39 -21.75 19.82
N HIS A 410 -16.21 -21.95 18.51
CA HIS A 410 -16.90 -23.00 17.75
C HIS A 410 -16.46 -24.42 18.18
N GLU A 411 -15.17 -24.66 18.42
CA GLU A 411 -14.65 -25.91 18.97
C GLU A 411 -15.28 -26.24 20.34
N ALA A 412 -15.31 -25.25 21.25
CA ALA A 412 -15.89 -25.43 22.56
C ALA A 412 -17.39 -25.73 22.49
N GLU A 413 -18.15 -25.00 21.68
CA GLU A 413 -19.59 -25.22 21.50
C GLU A 413 -19.89 -26.57 20.82
N SER A 414 -19.15 -26.97 19.79
CA SER A 414 -19.29 -28.28 19.13
C SER A 414 -18.93 -29.45 20.05
N ALA A 415 -18.01 -29.25 21.01
CA ALA A 415 -17.68 -30.22 22.04
C ALA A 415 -18.65 -30.22 23.25
N GLY A 416 -19.68 -29.36 23.25
CA GLY A 416 -20.62 -29.21 24.37
C GLY A 416 -20.01 -28.55 25.62
N ASN A 417 -18.83 -27.96 25.49
CA ASN A 417 -18.12 -27.27 26.56
C ASN A 417 -18.68 -25.87 26.82
N LYS A 418 -18.31 -25.29 27.97
CA LYS A 418 -18.54 -23.86 28.25
C LYS A 418 -17.65 -23.00 27.34
N ILE A 419 -18.11 -21.78 27.04
CA ILE A 419 -17.33 -20.74 26.35
C ILE A 419 -15.94 -20.62 27.02
N PRO A 420 -14.82 -20.62 26.26
CA PRO A 420 -13.46 -20.62 26.80
C PRO A 420 -13.18 -19.45 27.77
N SER A 421 -12.28 -19.65 28.73
CA SER A 421 -11.85 -18.61 29.67
C SER A 421 -11.06 -17.49 28.98
N ALA A 422 -10.91 -16.34 29.64
CA ALA A 422 -10.15 -15.22 29.08
C ALA A 422 -8.67 -15.60 28.82
N GLU A 423 -8.10 -16.43 29.68
CA GLU A 423 -6.75 -16.99 29.56
C GLU A 423 -6.64 -17.91 28.33
N GLN A 424 -7.59 -18.85 28.19
CA GLN A 424 -7.62 -19.78 27.04
C GLN A 424 -7.76 -19.04 25.71
N MET A 425 -8.53 -17.96 25.66
CA MET A 425 -8.67 -17.14 24.45
C MET A 425 -7.38 -16.36 24.13
N VAL A 426 -6.64 -15.87 25.13
CA VAL A 426 -5.32 -15.26 24.91
C VAL A 426 -4.29 -16.29 24.44
N GLU A 427 -4.30 -17.50 25.01
CA GLU A 427 -3.44 -18.61 24.61
C GLU A 427 -3.68 -19.01 23.14
N GLY A 428 -4.94 -19.25 22.77
CA GLY A 428 -5.34 -19.55 21.39
C GLY A 428 -5.02 -18.43 20.42
N GLU A 429 -5.23 -17.16 20.81
CA GLU A 429 -4.83 -16.00 20.02
C GLU A 429 -3.32 -16.00 19.75
N ASN A 430 -2.50 -16.31 20.75
CA ASN A 430 -1.05 -16.29 20.63
C ASN A 430 -0.51 -17.49 19.82
N ILE A 431 -1.12 -18.67 19.95
CA ILE A 431 -0.85 -19.83 19.08
C ILE A 431 -1.09 -19.45 17.61
N PHE A 432 -2.26 -18.90 17.28
CA PHE A 432 -2.60 -18.54 15.90
C PHE A 432 -1.69 -17.44 15.33
N LYS A 433 -1.37 -16.40 16.12
CA LYS A 433 -0.42 -15.34 15.72
C LYS A 433 0.99 -15.89 15.44
N THR A 434 1.46 -16.83 16.27
CA THR A 434 2.80 -17.43 16.14
C THR A 434 2.87 -18.31 14.89
N VAL A 435 1.93 -19.24 14.74
CA VAL A 435 1.84 -20.13 13.58
C VAL A 435 1.70 -19.34 12.28
N TYR A 436 0.86 -18.30 12.23
CA TYR A 436 0.76 -17.45 11.05
C TYR A 436 2.05 -16.65 10.73
N SER A 437 2.83 -16.29 11.75
CA SER A 437 4.06 -15.52 11.51
C SER A 437 5.22 -16.42 11.06
N GLU A 438 5.30 -17.65 11.58
CA GLU A 438 6.20 -18.70 11.09
C GLU A 438 5.79 -19.25 9.70
N LEU A 439 4.49 -19.27 9.37
CA LEU A 439 3.90 -19.83 8.15
C LEU A 439 2.70 -18.98 7.66
N PRO A 440 2.90 -17.87 6.92
CA PRO A 440 1.85 -16.92 6.56
C PRO A 440 0.96 -17.36 5.37
N ALA A 441 0.49 -18.61 5.36
CA ALA A 441 -0.42 -19.16 4.37
C ALA A 441 -1.74 -19.60 5.01
N TYR A 442 -2.80 -18.81 4.82
CA TYR A 442 -4.15 -19.18 5.28
C TYR A 442 -4.67 -20.45 4.58
N GLU A 443 -4.19 -20.68 3.36
CA GLU A 443 -4.44 -21.85 2.52
C GLU A 443 -3.93 -23.16 3.14
N VAL A 444 -2.96 -23.08 4.05
CA VAL A 444 -2.42 -24.22 4.82
C VAL A 444 -3.01 -24.24 6.23
N ILE A 445 -3.03 -23.09 6.91
CA ILE A 445 -3.48 -22.99 8.31
C ILE A 445 -4.99 -23.26 8.45
N ILE A 446 -5.83 -22.80 7.52
CA ILE A 446 -7.29 -22.96 7.67
C ILE A 446 -7.73 -24.42 7.49
N PRO A 447 -7.28 -25.19 6.49
CA PRO A 447 -7.52 -26.63 6.46
C PRO A 447 -7.00 -27.33 7.71
N ALA A 448 -5.76 -27.05 8.14
CA ALA A 448 -5.17 -27.68 9.33
C ALA A 448 -5.93 -27.36 10.63
N VAL A 449 -6.46 -26.15 10.81
CA VAL A 449 -7.23 -25.80 12.01
C VAL A 449 -8.62 -26.43 12.01
N LEU A 450 -9.24 -26.58 10.83
CA LEU A 450 -10.53 -27.24 10.68
C LEU A 450 -10.44 -28.77 10.87
N GLU A 451 -9.29 -29.38 10.60
CA GLU A 451 -9.06 -30.82 10.77
C GLU A 451 -8.52 -31.20 12.16
N HIS A 452 -7.55 -30.44 12.69
CA HIS A 452 -6.81 -30.82 13.90
C HIS A 452 -7.12 -29.96 15.14
N GLY A 453 -7.78 -28.82 14.95
CA GLY A 453 -8.10 -27.85 16.00
C GLY A 453 -6.96 -26.91 16.38
N LEU A 454 -7.32 -25.77 16.96
CA LEU A 454 -6.44 -24.63 17.25
C LEU A 454 -5.20 -24.99 18.06
N LEU A 455 -5.35 -25.79 19.12
CA LEU A 455 -4.24 -26.13 20.03
C LEU A 455 -3.16 -27.00 19.38
N LYS A 456 -3.48 -27.76 18.32
CA LYS A 456 -2.53 -28.64 17.63
C LYS A 456 -1.79 -27.97 16.48
N LEU A 457 -2.17 -26.74 16.09
CA LEU A 457 -1.53 -26.05 14.97
C LEU A 457 0.00 -26.01 15.03
N PRO A 458 0.69 -25.78 16.18
CA PRO A 458 2.16 -25.78 16.23
C PRO A 458 2.81 -27.14 15.93
N GLU A 459 2.08 -28.25 16.03
CA GLU A 459 2.58 -29.59 15.73
C GLU A 459 2.54 -29.91 14.23
N VAL A 460 1.57 -29.33 13.51
CA VAL A 460 1.24 -29.64 12.10
C VAL A 460 1.65 -28.53 11.12
N CYS A 461 1.48 -27.26 11.50
CA CYS A 461 1.87 -26.09 10.71
C CYS A 461 3.26 -25.60 11.16
N LYS A 462 4.31 -26.22 10.61
CA LYS A 462 5.71 -25.89 10.90
C LYS A 462 6.35 -25.11 9.76
N LEU A 463 7.24 -24.18 10.12
CA LEU A 463 8.15 -23.49 9.22
C LEU A 463 8.82 -24.50 8.26
N SER A 464 8.68 -24.29 6.96
CA SER A 464 9.19 -25.19 5.92
C SER A 464 9.61 -24.43 4.65
N PRO A 465 10.65 -24.88 3.92
CA PRO A 465 11.00 -24.35 2.60
C PRO A 465 9.81 -24.38 1.63
N GLY A 466 9.67 -23.33 0.82
CA GLY A 466 8.49 -23.09 -0.04
C GLY A 466 7.56 -22.00 0.46
N ILE A 467 7.40 -21.85 1.78
CA ILE A 467 6.54 -20.82 2.37
C ILE A 467 7.41 -19.75 3.05
N PRO A 468 7.45 -18.50 2.54
CA PRO A 468 8.24 -17.43 3.15
C PRO A 468 7.71 -16.98 4.50
N ILE A 469 8.60 -16.87 5.48
CA ILE A 469 8.37 -16.44 6.86
C ILE A 469 8.21 -14.92 6.88
N LYS A 470 7.28 -14.37 7.68
CA LYS A 470 7.17 -12.91 7.81
C LYS A 470 8.41 -12.35 8.54
N PRO A 471 9.16 -11.41 7.94
CA PRO A 471 10.46 -11.03 8.45
C PRO A 471 10.41 -10.34 9.82
N MET A 472 11.44 -10.57 10.64
CA MET A 472 11.68 -9.81 11.87
C MET A 472 12.00 -8.34 11.54
N LEU A 473 11.43 -7.40 12.29
CA LEU A 473 11.50 -5.96 12.05
C LEU A 473 12.24 -5.23 13.17
N ALA A 474 13.00 -4.19 12.81
CA ALA A 474 13.78 -3.40 13.77
C ALA A 474 13.11 -2.08 14.18
N LYS A 475 13.16 -1.72 15.46
CA LYS A 475 12.67 -0.43 15.99
C LYS A 475 13.64 0.71 15.63
N PRO A 476 13.17 1.88 15.14
CA PRO A 476 14.03 3.04 14.94
C PRO A 476 14.50 3.60 16.28
N THR A 477 15.80 3.95 16.36
CA THR A 477 16.45 4.48 17.56
C THR A 477 17.16 5.79 17.22
N LYS A 478 17.07 6.79 18.10
CA LYS A 478 17.46 8.20 17.84
C LYS A 478 18.84 8.58 18.39
N SER A 479 19.47 7.75 19.23
CA SER A 479 20.85 7.95 19.71
C SER A 479 21.55 6.61 19.98
N ILE A 480 22.88 6.61 20.01
CA ILE A 480 23.66 5.43 20.44
C ILE A 480 23.48 5.18 21.95
N THR A 481 23.29 6.22 22.76
CA THR A 481 22.96 6.09 24.19
C THR A 481 21.67 5.30 24.39
N GLU A 482 20.62 5.58 23.59
CA GLU A 482 19.38 4.80 23.62
C GLU A 482 19.66 3.30 23.36
N VAL A 483 20.60 2.93 22.48
CA VAL A 483 21.00 1.52 22.28
C VAL A 483 21.63 0.92 23.55
N LEU A 484 22.54 1.65 24.19
CA LEU A 484 23.28 1.21 25.37
C LEU A 484 22.34 1.03 26.58
N ASP A 485 21.50 2.01 26.87
CA ASP A 485 20.46 1.92 27.92
C ASP A 485 19.49 0.76 27.66
N ARG A 486 19.22 0.49 26.38
CA ARG A 486 18.25 -0.51 25.93
C ARG A 486 18.78 -1.94 26.00
N PHE A 487 20.10 -2.11 25.93
CA PHE A 487 20.81 -3.39 26.02
C PHE A 487 21.76 -3.47 27.23
N GLU A 488 21.52 -2.68 28.29
CA GLU A 488 22.29 -2.72 29.53
C GLU A 488 22.43 -4.16 30.06
N GLY A 489 23.67 -4.57 30.37
CA GLY A 489 23.99 -5.91 30.87
C GLY A 489 23.81 -7.06 29.87
N LYS A 490 23.63 -6.80 28.56
CA LYS A 490 23.41 -7.82 27.52
C LYS A 490 24.41 -7.68 26.37
N GLU A 491 24.92 -8.80 25.84
CA GLU A 491 25.73 -8.78 24.62
C GLU A 491 24.87 -8.52 23.37
N PHE A 492 25.40 -7.69 22.47
CA PHE A 492 24.78 -7.35 21.20
C PHE A 492 25.84 -7.18 20.09
N THR A 493 25.36 -7.15 18.85
CA THR A 493 26.17 -7.05 17.62
C THR A 493 25.65 -5.89 16.77
N CYS A 494 26.57 -5.09 16.23
CA CYS A 494 26.33 -3.99 15.32
C CYS A 494 26.67 -4.45 13.90
N GLU A 495 25.67 -4.81 13.12
CA GLU A 495 25.80 -5.14 11.70
C GLU A 495 25.64 -3.90 10.81
N TYR A 496 26.31 -3.87 9.66
CA TYR A 496 26.09 -2.86 8.64
C TYR A 496 24.65 -2.93 8.11
N LYS A 497 23.95 -1.79 8.11
CA LYS A 497 22.63 -1.70 7.49
C LYS A 497 22.75 -1.37 6.00
N TYR A 498 22.90 -2.40 5.19
CA TYR A 498 22.83 -2.34 3.74
C TYR A 498 21.59 -1.61 3.21
N ASP A 499 21.75 -0.95 2.07
CA ASP A 499 20.72 -0.22 1.32
C ASP A 499 20.35 -1.03 0.06
N GLY A 500 19.44 -2.00 0.20
CA GLY A 500 19.14 -2.98 -0.83
C GLY A 500 17.68 -3.41 -0.86
N GLU A 501 17.43 -4.59 -1.42
CA GLU A 501 16.14 -5.26 -1.37
C GLU A 501 16.29 -6.55 -0.54
N ARG A 502 15.60 -6.61 0.61
CA ARG A 502 15.59 -7.79 1.48
C ARG A 502 15.06 -9.01 0.74
N ALA A 503 15.85 -10.07 0.75
CA ALA A 503 15.70 -11.29 -0.02
C ALA A 503 15.77 -12.50 0.93
N GLN A 504 14.64 -13.20 1.06
CA GLN A 504 14.57 -14.45 1.82
C GLN A 504 14.72 -15.62 0.85
N ILE A 505 15.84 -16.34 0.93
CA ILE A 505 16.23 -17.37 -0.04
C ILE A 505 15.92 -18.74 0.53
N HIS A 506 15.11 -19.51 -0.20
CA HIS A 506 14.73 -20.88 0.17
C HIS A 506 15.39 -21.87 -0.79
N PHE A 507 15.89 -22.99 -0.26
CA PHE A 507 16.49 -24.07 -1.04
C PHE A 507 16.09 -25.45 -0.49
N VAL A 508 15.93 -26.41 -1.41
CA VAL A 508 15.83 -27.84 -1.15
C VAL A 508 16.63 -28.60 -2.21
N SER A 509 17.61 -29.41 -1.79
CA SER A 509 18.42 -30.24 -2.69
C SER A 509 17.60 -31.34 -3.36
N PRO A 510 18.01 -31.85 -4.54
CA PRO A 510 17.23 -32.82 -5.33
C PRO A 510 16.81 -34.05 -4.51
N ASP A 511 17.74 -34.60 -3.72
CA ASP A 511 17.52 -35.78 -2.88
C ASP A 511 16.48 -35.54 -1.78
N SER A 512 16.32 -34.28 -1.35
CA SER A 512 15.51 -33.90 -0.19
C SER A 512 14.08 -33.47 -0.57
N ILE A 513 13.78 -33.29 -1.85
CA ILE A 513 12.48 -32.82 -2.37
C ILE A 513 11.29 -33.61 -1.80
N HIS A 514 11.45 -34.93 -1.63
CA HIS A 514 10.41 -35.83 -1.12
C HIS A 514 9.94 -35.50 0.32
N GLN A 515 10.71 -34.72 1.08
CA GLN A 515 10.41 -34.30 2.45
C GLN A 515 9.59 -32.99 2.50
N TYR A 516 9.54 -32.25 1.38
CA TYR A 516 8.94 -30.92 1.29
C TYR A 516 7.96 -30.86 0.10
N PRO A 517 6.86 -31.64 0.09
CA PRO A 517 5.95 -31.69 -1.06
C PRO A 517 5.38 -30.31 -1.44
N GLY A 518 5.04 -29.46 -0.47
CA GLY A 518 4.57 -28.09 -0.73
C GLY A 518 5.62 -27.14 -1.33
N ALA A 519 6.90 -27.52 -1.32
CA ALA A 519 7.96 -26.79 -2.03
C ALA A 519 7.86 -26.96 -3.56
N LEU A 520 7.23 -28.03 -4.07
CA LEU A 520 7.06 -28.26 -5.51
C LEU A 520 6.11 -27.25 -6.18
N ASP A 521 5.12 -26.76 -5.43
CA ASP A 521 4.13 -25.78 -5.91
C ASP A 521 4.60 -24.32 -5.78
N THR A 522 5.73 -24.08 -5.11
CA THR A 522 6.15 -22.74 -4.64
C THR A 522 7.60 -22.38 -4.95
N LEU A 523 8.52 -23.35 -5.01
CA LEU A 523 9.92 -23.14 -5.37
C LEU A 523 10.14 -23.44 -6.86
N GLN A 524 11.00 -22.65 -7.51
CA GLN A 524 11.37 -22.90 -8.91
C GLN A 524 12.32 -24.09 -9.01
N LYS A 525 12.03 -25.01 -9.95
CA LYS A 525 12.80 -26.24 -10.14
C LYS A 525 13.91 -26.05 -11.18
N ASP A 526 15.12 -26.38 -10.77
CA ASP A 526 16.33 -26.47 -11.59
C ASP A 526 16.96 -27.87 -11.46
N SER A 527 17.92 -28.16 -12.33
CA SER A 527 18.91 -29.23 -12.21
C SER A 527 19.58 -29.31 -10.82
N LYS A 528 19.84 -28.16 -10.15
CA LYS A 528 20.48 -28.09 -8.83
C LYS A 528 19.54 -28.30 -7.65
N GLY A 529 18.21 -28.36 -7.86
CA GLY A 529 17.22 -28.57 -6.80
C GLY A 529 15.96 -27.70 -6.96
N LEU A 530 15.33 -27.38 -5.85
CA LEU A 530 14.24 -26.39 -5.76
C LEU A 530 14.74 -25.13 -5.07
N SER A 531 14.47 -23.96 -5.63
CA SER A 531 14.83 -22.68 -5.02
C SER A 531 13.93 -21.51 -5.42
N SER A 532 13.76 -20.55 -4.51
CA SER A 532 13.13 -19.25 -4.79
C SER A 532 13.71 -18.17 -3.88
N ILE A 533 13.56 -16.92 -4.31
CA ILE A 533 13.84 -15.72 -3.50
C ILE A 533 12.53 -14.97 -3.29
N PHE A 534 12.19 -14.69 -2.03
CA PHE A 534 10.99 -13.93 -1.68
C PHE A 534 11.34 -12.53 -1.14
N SER A 535 10.48 -11.55 -1.42
CA SER A 535 10.61 -10.17 -0.93
C SER A 535 10.30 -10.08 0.57
N ARG A 536 10.65 -8.94 1.17
CA ARG A 536 10.17 -8.55 2.51
C ARG A 536 8.66 -8.71 2.71
N ASN A 537 7.86 -8.56 1.65
CA ASN A 537 6.40 -8.67 1.70
C ASN A 537 5.89 -10.09 1.36
N SER A 538 6.81 -11.06 1.20
CA SER A 538 6.56 -12.42 0.74
C SER A 538 6.21 -12.57 -0.75
N GLU A 539 6.60 -11.64 -1.62
CA GLU A 539 6.37 -11.73 -3.08
C GLU A 539 7.49 -12.55 -3.77
N ASP A 540 7.21 -13.33 -4.82
CA ASP A 540 8.26 -14.04 -5.60
C ASP A 540 9.15 -13.07 -6.39
N LEU A 541 10.43 -12.99 -6.00
CA LEU A 541 11.49 -12.22 -6.67
C LEU A 541 12.41 -13.08 -7.54
N SER A 542 12.21 -14.39 -7.63
CA SER A 542 13.10 -15.32 -8.34
C SER A 542 13.30 -14.93 -9.81
N LYS A 543 12.23 -14.44 -10.46
CA LYS A 543 12.25 -13.93 -11.85
C LYS A 543 12.99 -12.59 -12.04
N LYS A 544 13.31 -11.89 -10.94
CA LYS A 544 14.15 -10.69 -10.90
C LYS A 544 15.63 -11.06 -10.66
N TYR A 545 15.92 -12.21 -10.05
CA TYR A 545 17.26 -12.66 -9.64
C TYR A 545 17.68 -14.05 -10.16
N PRO A 546 17.63 -14.30 -11.48
CA PRO A 546 18.07 -15.57 -12.08
C PRO A 546 19.58 -15.79 -12.01
N ASP A 547 20.36 -14.72 -11.82
CA ASP A 547 21.81 -14.73 -11.60
C ASP A 547 22.19 -15.21 -10.19
N VAL A 548 21.44 -14.79 -9.16
CA VAL A 548 21.62 -15.28 -7.78
C VAL A 548 21.24 -16.76 -7.68
N LEU A 549 20.09 -17.15 -8.24
CA LEU A 549 19.67 -18.56 -8.25
C LEU A 549 20.54 -19.43 -9.17
N GLY A 550 21.00 -18.92 -10.31
CA GLY A 550 21.91 -19.65 -11.21
C GLY A 550 23.26 -19.98 -10.58
N LYS A 551 23.69 -19.20 -9.58
CA LYS A 551 24.90 -19.38 -8.78
C LYS A 551 24.65 -20.06 -7.43
N LEU A 552 23.46 -20.66 -7.20
CA LEU A 552 23.06 -21.14 -5.87
C LEU A 552 23.99 -22.25 -5.31
N ASP A 553 24.82 -22.87 -6.15
CA ASP A 553 25.82 -23.89 -5.81
C ASP A 553 27.23 -23.35 -5.51
N THR A 554 27.55 -22.08 -5.78
CA THR A 554 28.92 -21.57 -5.59
C THR A 554 29.22 -21.26 -4.12
N TRP A 555 28.29 -20.60 -3.43
CA TRP A 555 28.30 -20.28 -1.98
C TRP A 555 27.86 -21.41 -1.04
N VAL A 556 27.17 -22.46 -1.51
CA VAL A 556 26.56 -23.49 -0.64
C VAL A 556 27.51 -24.68 -0.47
N LYS A 557 27.79 -25.10 0.76
CA LYS A 557 28.66 -26.25 1.03
C LYS A 557 27.92 -27.60 0.82
N PRO A 558 28.60 -28.69 0.46
CA PRO A 558 27.96 -29.93 0.00
C PRO A 558 26.99 -30.61 0.99
N ASP A 559 27.18 -30.43 2.30
CA ASP A 559 26.33 -31.05 3.33
C ASP A 559 24.97 -30.33 3.55
N VAL A 560 24.76 -29.20 2.87
CA VAL A 560 23.53 -28.40 2.96
C VAL A 560 22.45 -28.98 2.04
N LYS A 561 21.39 -29.51 2.65
CA LYS A 561 20.26 -30.19 2.00
C LYS A 561 19.01 -29.33 1.89
N SER A 562 18.77 -28.44 2.84
CA SER A 562 17.70 -27.45 2.77
C SER A 562 17.97 -26.28 3.69
N PHE A 563 17.56 -25.08 3.29
CA PHE A 563 17.69 -23.88 4.13
C PHE A 563 16.63 -22.82 3.85
N VAL A 564 16.49 -21.89 4.81
CA VAL A 564 15.86 -20.58 4.61
C VAL A 564 16.78 -19.50 5.18
N LEU A 565 17.30 -18.63 4.31
CA LEU A 565 18.35 -17.64 4.60
C LEU A 565 17.78 -16.22 4.45
N ASP A 566 18.09 -15.32 5.37
CA ASP A 566 17.60 -13.93 5.39
C ASP A 566 18.75 -12.98 5.01
N CYS A 567 18.58 -12.27 3.88
CA CYS A 567 19.63 -11.50 3.23
C CYS A 567 19.16 -10.12 2.80
N GLU A 568 20.10 -9.20 2.55
CA GLU A 568 19.88 -8.01 1.73
C GLU A 568 20.57 -8.20 0.37
N THR A 569 19.87 -7.97 -0.73
CA THR A 569 20.47 -7.94 -2.07
C THR A 569 20.80 -6.49 -2.42
N VAL A 570 22.07 -6.17 -2.67
CA VAL A 570 22.51 -4.81 -3.04
C VAL A 570 23.07 -4.78 -4.46
N ALA A 571 23.01 -3.63 -5.13
CA ALA A 571 23.77 -3.42 -6.35
C ALA A 571 25.28 -3.39 -6.04
N TRP A 572 26.10 -3.96 -6.94
CA TRP A 572 27.54 -4.15 -6.70
C TRP A 572 28.37 -3.81 -7.94
N ASP A 573 29.45 -3.05 -7.72
CA ASP A 573 30.44 -2.70 -8.72
C ASP A 573 31.54 -3.77 -8.79
N MET A 574 31.63 -4.45 -9.93
CA MET A 574 32.62 -5.52 -10.14
C MET A 574 34.06 -5.00 -10.32
N GLU A 575 34.25 -3.74 -10.70
CA GLU A 575 35.57 -3.15 -10.95
C GLU A 575 36.09 -2.41 -9.71
N ALA A 576 35.29 -1.50 -9.17
CA ALA A 576 35.64 -0.73 -7.96
C ALA A 576 35.34 -1.48 -6.65
N LYS A 577 34.75 -2.67 -6.71
CA LYS A 577 34.51 -3.58 -5.57
C LYS A 577 33.78 -2.90 -4.40
N LYS A 578 32.71 -2.17 -4.74
CA LYS A 578 31.91 -1.36 -3.81
C LYS A 578 30.42 -1.71 -3.91
N VAL A 579 29.70 -1.49 -2.81
CA VAL A 579 28.23 -1.38 -2.82
C VAL A 579 27.83 -0.13 -3.61
N LEU A 580 26.80 -0.26 -4.46
CA LEU A 580 26.19 0.81 -5.24
C LEU A 580 24.82 1.20 -4.64
N PRO A 581 24.35 2.45 -4.83
CA PRO A 581 23.09 2.93 -4.23
C PRO A 581 21.86 2.10 -4.63
N PHE A 582 20.88 2.02 -3.73
CA PHE A 582 19.61 1.32 -3.97
C PHE A 582 18.88 1.77 -5.25
N GLN A 583 19.06 3.02 -5.68
CA GLN A 583 18.47 3.48 -6.94
C GLN A 583 18.98 2.67 -8.14
N GLN A 584 20.27 2.35 -8.24
CA GLN A 584 20.80 1.54 -9.32
C GLN A 584 20.23 0.12 -9.30
N LEU A 585 19.98 -0.47 -8.12
CA LEU A 585 19.25 -1.74 -7.97
C LEU A 585 17.80 -1.65 -8.50
N MET A 586 17.15 -0.49 -8.40
CA MET A 586 15.78 -0.27 -8.89
C MET A 586 15.66 -0.16 -10.42
N THR A 587 16.76 0.14 -11.15
CA THR A 587 16.78 0.05 -12.63
C THR A 587 16.60 -1.38 -13.14
N ARG A 588 16.86 -2.38 -12.30
CA ARG A 588 16.87 -3.79 -12.65
C ARG A 588 15.46 -4.27 -13.04
N LYS A 589 15.33 -4.81 -14.26
CA LYS A 589 14.08 -5.40 -14.80
C LYS A 589 13.41 -6.31 -13.76
N ARG A 590 12.10 -6.13 -13.55
CA ARG A 590 11.34 -6.84 -12.50
C ARG A 590 10.74 -8.19 -12.93
N LYS A 591 10.57 -8.42 -14.23
CA LYS A 591 9.95 -9.62 -14.82
C LYS A 591 10.73 -10.02 -16.08
N ASP A 592 10.70 -11.31 -16.41
CA ASP A 592 11.28 -11.93 -17.62
C ASP A 592 12.76 -11.59 -17.87
N VAL A 593 13.57 -11.67 -16.81
CA VAL A 593 15.02 -11.47 -16.83
C VAL A 593 15.73 -12.78 -17.18
N LYS A 594 16.68 -12.76 -18.11
CA LYS A 594 17.70 -13.82 -18.28
C LYS A 594 18.98 -13.41 -17.56
N ALA A 595 19.76 -14.36 -17.05
CA ALA A 595 21.04 -14.07 -16.40
C ALA A 595 22.03 -13.31 -17.32
N GLU A 596 21.99 -13.59 -18.62
CA GLU A 596 22.76 -12.90 -19.68
C GLU A 596 22.38 -11.41 -19.82
N ASP A 597 21.09 -11.07 -19.67
CA ASP A 597 20.54 -9.71 -19.82
C ASP A 597 20.80 -8.81 -18.60
N VAL A 598 21.39 -9.34 -17.51
CA VAL A 598 21.61 -8.60 -16.27
C VAL A 598 22.76 -7.61 -16.42
N LYS A 599 22.43 -6.33 -16.61
CA LYS A 599 23.40 -5.22 -16.56
C LYS A 599 23.88 -4.96 -15.12
N VAL A 600 22.97 -4.56 -14.22
CA VAL A 600 23.30 -4.28 -12.82
C VAL A 600 23.54 -5.57 -12.06
N LYS A 601 24.81 -5.83 -11.75
CA LYS A 601 25.24 -6.95 -10.91
C LYS A 601 24.88 -6.67 -9.45
N VAL A 602 24.73 -7.74 -8.69
CA VAL A 602 24.30 -7.69 -7.29
C VAL A 602 25.15 -8.61 -6.42
N CYS A 603 25.38 -8.20 -5.19
CA CYS A 603 25.96 -9.03 -4.14
C CYS A 603 24.89 -9.27 -3.07
N VAL A 604 24.81 -10.51 -2.57
CA VAL A 604 23.89 -10.89 -1.50
C VAL A 604 24.62 -10.84 -0.16
N TYR A 605 24.06 -10.13 0.80
CA TYR A 605 24.58 -10.03 2.17
C TYR A 605 23.65 -10.79 3.13
N ALA A 606 24.03 -12.01 3.53
CA ALA A 606 23.25 -12.78 4.52
C ALA A 606 23.52 -12.31 5.95
N PHE A 607 22.45 -12.24 6.74
CA PHE A 607 22.50 -11.76 8.13
C PHE A 607 21.71 -12.61 9.13
N ASP A 608 20.97 -13.63 8.67
CA ASP A 608 20.32 -14.62 9.56
C ASP A 608 20.00 -15.93 8.83
N LEU A 609 19.89 -17.03 9.58
CA LEU A 609 19.54 -18.38 9.09
C LEU A 609 18.34 -18.91 9.88
N LEU A 610 17.22 -19.11 9.19
CA LEU A 610 15.90 -19.32 9.80
C LEU A 610 15.51 -20.81 9.86
N PHE A 611 16.10 -21.63 8.99
CA PHE A 611 15.87 -23.07 8.88
C PHE A 611 17.08 -23.75 8.24
N PHE A 612 17.42 -24.95 8.69
CA PHE A 612 18.54 -25.74 8.17
C PHE A 612 18.25 -27.26 8.26
N ASN A 613 18.41 -27.98 7.15
CA ASN A 613 18.44 -29.44 7.06
C ASN A 613 17.29 -30.20 7.76
N GLY A 614 16.10 -29.59 7.86
CA GLY A 614 14.92 -30.15 8.55
C GLY A 614 14.52 -29.45 9.85
N GLU A 615 15.39 -28.61 10.41
CA GLU A 615 15.21 -27.95 11.70
C GLU A 615 14.92 -26.44 11.56
N PRO A 616 13.79 -25.94 12.10
CA PRO A 616 13.55 -24.50 12.28
C PRO A 616 14.54 -23.88 13.27
N CYS A 617 15.42 -22.99 12.79
CA CYS A 617 16.45 -22.35 13.61
C CYS A 617 15.94 -21.13 14.39
N VAL A 618 14.75 -20.61 14.09
CA VAL A 618 14.21 -19.35 14.65
C VAL A 618 14.19 -19.26 16.20
N LYS A 619 14.19 -20.39 16.92
CA LYS A 619 14.19 -20.44 18.39
C LYS A 619 15.60 -20.52 19.03
N LYS A 620 16.66 -20.68 18.22
CA LYS A 620 18.07 -20.62 18.64
C LYS A 620 18.53 -19.17 18.80
N SER A 621 19.59 -18.92 19.58
CA SER A 621 20.15 -17.58 19.77
C SER A 621 20.67 -16.99 18.45
N LEU A 622 20.84 -15.66 18.37
CA LEU A 622 21.42 -15.06 17.16
C LEU A 622 22.86 -15.54 16.93
N ARG A 623 23.62 -15.82 18.00
CA ARG A 623 24.96 -16.41 17.89
C ARG A 623 24.91 -17.80 17.28
N GLU A 624 24.07 -18.70 17.79
CA GLU A 624 23.90 -20.06 17.25
C GLU A 624 23.46 -20.05 15.77
N ARG A 625 22.52 -19.16 15.40
CA ARG A 625 22.07 -19.03 13.99
C ARG A 625 23.17 -18.47 13.08
N ARG A 626 23.99 -17.52 13.56
CA ARG A 626 25.13 -16.98 12.81
C ARG A 626 26.25 -17.99 12.66
N GLU A 627 26.55 -18.77 13.69
CA GLU A 627 27.57 -19.84 13.65
C GLU A 627 27.17 -20.91 12.62
N LEU A 628 25.93 -21.42 12.69
CA LEU A 628 25.37 -22.32 11.68
C LEU A 628 25.40 -21.71 10.26
N MET A 629 25.13 -20.42 10.11
CA MET A 629 25.22 -19.73 8.80
C MET A 629 26.66 -19.72 8.26
N HIS A 630 27.65 -19.43 9.10
CA HIS A 630 29.06 -19.45 8.68
C HIS A 630 29.56 -20.89 8.41
N GLU A 631 29.00 -21.89 9.09
CA GLU A 631 29.23 -23.31 8.79
C GLU A 631 28.58 -23.75 7.47
N CYS A 632 27.41 -23.24 7.09
CA CYS A 632 26.69 -23.66 5.88
C CYS A 632 27.22 -23.05 4.57
N PHE A 633 27.70 -21.79 4.58
CA PHE A 633 28.00 -21.04 3.36
C PHE A 633 29.47 -20.58 3.27
N GLN A 634 29.95 -20.29 2.07
CA GLN A 634 31.28 -19.73 1.79
C GLN A 634 31.17 -18.39 1.03
N PRO A 635 31.76 -17.28 1.52
CA PRO A 635 31.74 -15.99 0.82
C PRO A 635 32.47 -16.02 -0.53
N ILE A 636 31.91 -15.31 -1.50
CA ILE A 636 32.47 -15.09 -2.85
C ILE A 636 32.34 -13.61 -3.19
N GLU A 637 33.48 -12.96 -3.43
CA GLU A 637 33.55 -11.52 -3.66
C GLU A 637 32.68 -11.05 -4.84
N GLY A 638 31.78 -10.10 -4.59
CA GLY A 638 30.83 -9.60 -5.60
C GLY A 638 29.64 -10.51 -5.91
N GLU A 639 29.51 -11.66 -5.25
CA GLU A 639 28.37 -12.57 -5.39
C GLU A 639 27.65 -12.77 -4.05
N PHE A 640 28.40 -13.16 -3.02
CA PHE A 640 27.87 -13.44 -1.69
C PHE A 640 28.85 -13.07 -0.57
N GLN A 641 28.36 -12.41 0.47
CA GLN A 641 29.10 -12.16 1.71
C GLN A 641 28.18 -12.33 2.93
N PHE A 642 28.78 -12.53 4.09
CA PHE A 642 28.07 -12.31 5.36
C PHE A 642 28.02 -10.80 5.64
N ALA A 643 26.97 -10.35 6.33
CA ALA A 643 26.87 -8.97 6.80
C ALA A 643 28.07 -8.61 7.69
N GLN A 644 28.74 -7.49 7.37
CA GLN A 644 29.85 -7.00 8.17
C GLN A 644 29.35 -6.56 9.55
N TYR A 645 30.04 -6.96 10.62
CA TYR A 645 29.62 -6.68 11.99
C TYR A 645 30.79 -6.40 12.94
N GLY A 646 30.51 -5.66 14.01
CA GLY A 646 31.34 -5.57 15.22
C GLY A 646 30.50 -5.92 16.45
N ASN A 647 31.15 -6.48 17.48
CA ASN A 647 30.51 -6.74 18.77
C ASN A 647 31.19 -5.82 19.80
N SER A 648 30.51 -4.74 20.21
CA SER A 648 31.02 -3.80 21.20
C SER A 648 29.87 -3.14 21.96
N ASN A 649 30.14 -2.79 23.22
CA ASN A 649 29.30 -1.95 24.08
C ASN A 649 29.94 -0.58 24.37
N VAL A 650 31.05 -0.25 23.71
CA VAL A 650 31.76 1.03 23.85
C VAL A 650 31.19 2.03 22.85
N LEU A 651 30.76 3.21 23.35
CA LEU A 651 30.10 4.23 22.52
C LEU A 651 30.95 4.67 21.32
N ASP A 652 32.25 4.90 21.55
CA ASP A 652 33.17 5.37 20.52
C ASP A 652 33.39 4.32 19.43
N GLU A 653 33.53 3.03 19.80
CA GLU A 653 33.66 1.93 18.83
C GLU A 653 32.38 1.75 18.00
N ILE A 654 31.19 1.93 18.59
CA ILE A 654 29.91 1.90 17.87
C ILE A 654 29.78 3.11 16.92
N GLN A 655 30.31 4.28 17.31
CA GLN A 655 30.35 5.47 16.45
C GLN A 655 31.32 5.28 15.28
N GLU A 656 32.52 4.70 15.51
CA GLU A 656 33.46 4.35 14.44
C GLU A 656 32.85 3.33 13.47
N LEU A 657 32.16 2.30 13.97
CA LEU A 657 31.42 1.33 13.13
C LEU A 657 30.29 2.00 12.33
N LEU A 658 29.59 2.97 12.91
CA LEU A 658 28.53 3.72 12.22
C LEU A 658 29.12 4.55 11.06
N GLU A 659 30.21 5.28 11.31
CA GLU A 659 30.90 6.05 10.27
C GLU A 659 31.51 5.16 9.18
N ALA A 660 32.10 4.01 9.56
CA ALA A 660 32.63 3.03 8.63
C ALA A 660 31.52 2.40 7.75
N SER A 661 30.33 2.17 8.31
CA SER A 661 29.17 1.65 7.55
C SER A 661 28.67 2.65 6.50
N VAL A 662 28.55 3.94 6.86
CA VAL A 662 28.11 4.99 5.93
C VAL A 662 29.15 5.20 4.82
N LYS A 663 30.44 5.19 5.16
CA LYS A 663 31.56 5.25 4.22
C LYS A 663 31.60 4.06 3.25
N ALA A 664 31.06 2.91 3.65
CA ALA A 664 30.83 1.72 2.85
C ALA A 664 29.50 1.73 2.06
N SER A 665 28.82 2.88 1.99
CA SER A 665 27.53 3.09 1.30
C SER A 665 26.35 2.31 1.90
N CYS A 666 26.34 2.14 3.23
CA CYS A 666 25.20 1.61 4.01
C CYS A 666 24.39 2.73 4.68
N GLU A 667 23.12 2.48 5.03
CA GLU A 667 22.24 3.47 5.69
C GLU A 667 22.64 3.79 7.16
N GLY A 668 23.51 2.97 7.76
CA GLY A 668 23.88 3.01 9.17
C GLY A 668 24.07 1.61 9.74
N LEU A 669 23.60 1.37 10.96
CA LEU A 669 23.74 0.09 11.69
C LEU A 669 22.41 -0.58 12.04
N MET A 670 22.40 -1.91 11.97
CA MET A 670 21.42 -2.78 12.62
C MET A 670 22.05 -3.29 13.93
N VAL A 671 21.42 -3.03 15.07
CA VAL A 671 21.92 -3.53 16.36
C VAL A 671 21.02 -4.66 16.84
N LYS A 672 21.59 -5.85 17.05
CA LYS A 672 20.85 -7.07 17.41
C LYS A 672 21.39 -7.68 18.71
N MET A 673 20.49 -8.15 19.58
CA MET A 673 20.84 -8.89 20.79
C MET A 673 21.37 -10.30 20.46
N LEU A 674 22.43 -10.78 21.12
CA LEU A 674 23.13 -12.02 20.73
C LEU A 674 22.65 -13.30 21.41
N ASP A 675 22.63 -13.37 22.75
CA ASP A 675 22.62 -14.64 23.51
C ASP A 675 21.50 -14.80 24.56
N THR A 676 20.58 -13.84 24.66
CA THR A 676 19.48 -13.96 25.62
C THR A 676 18.40 -14.93 25.12
N ALA A 677 17.50 -15.36 26.02
CA ALA A 677 16.26 -16.04 25.63
C ALA A 677 15.33 -15.18 24.72
N GLU A 678 15.62 -13.89 24.57
CA GLU A 678 14.92 -12.96 23.68
C GLU A 678 15.63 -12.81 22.31
N SER A 679 16.85 -13.32 22.15
CA SER A 679 17.66 -13.21 20.91
C SER A 679 17.21 -14.13 19.77
N GLY A 680 16.17 -14.93 19.99
CA GLY A 680 15.47 -15.69 18.95
C GLY A 680 14.97 -14.78 17.82
N TYR A 681 14.78 -15.37 16.65
CA TYR A 681 14.15 -14.66 15.54
C TYR A 681 12.64 -14.56 15.82
N GLU A 682 12.07 -13.36 15.73
CA GLU A 682 10.66 -13.12 16.02
C GLU A 682 9.90 -12.66 14.75
N PRO A 683 9.32 -13.58 13.98
CA PRO A 683 8.56 -13.26 12.78
C PRO A 683 7.42 -12.27 13.05
N SER A 684 7.13 -11.40 12.07
CA SER A 684 6.15 -10.31 12.12
C SER A 684 6.35 -9.23 13.21
N LYS A 685 7.20 -9.42 14.23
CA LYS A 685 7.35 -8.45 15.32
C LYS A 685 8.34 -7.34 14.97
N ARG A 686 7.99 -6.11 15.34
CA ARG A 686 8.96 -5.01 15.50
C ARG A 686 9.52 -5.06 16.92
N SER A 687 10.34 -6.07 17.17
CA SER A 687 10.65 -6.47 18.53
C SER A 687 11.70 -5.58 19.21
N ARG A 688 11.79 -5.71 20.53
CA ARG A 688 12.74 -5.00 21.38
C ARG A 688 14.18 -5.53 21.26
N ASN A 689 14.46 -6.44 20.31
CA ASN A 689 15.74 -7.14 20.22
C ASN A 689 16.57 -6.74 18.97
N TRP A 690 15.93 -6.13 17.97
CA TRP A 690 16.57 -5.53 16.80
C TRP A 690 16.28 -4.02 16.76
N LEU A 691 17.32 -3.20 16.76
CA LEU A 691 17.26 -1.74 16.59
C LEU A 691 17.90 -1.35 15.26
N LYS A 692 17.51 -0.19 14.73
CA LYS A 692 18.16 0.43 13.56
C LYS A 692 18.58 1.86 13.89
N VAL A 693 19.88 2.11 13.80
CA VAL A 693 20.52 3.41 14.00
C VAL A 693 20.92 3.93 12.63
N LYS A 694 20.38 5.09 12.24
CA LYS A 694 20.72 5.75 10.98
C LYS A 694 21.31 7.14 11.22
N LYS A 695 22.13 7.59 10.28
CA LYS A 695 22.69 8.95 10.28
C LYS A 695 21.61 10.04 10.25
N ASP A 696 20.47 9.81 9.59
CA ASP A 696 19.33 10.75 9.58
C ASP A 696 18.48 10.73 10.87
N TYR A 697 18.64 9.73 11.75
CA TYR A 697 17.88 9.65 13.01
C TYR A 697 18.59 10.34 14.18
N LEU A 698 19.91 10.53 14.11
CA LEU A 698 20.68 11.23 15.13
C LEU A 698 20.27 12.72 15.19
N ALA A 699 20.04 13.22 16.40
CA ALA A 699 19.64 14.61 16.63
C ALA A 699 20.78 15.58 16.26
N GLY A 700 20.48 16.62 15.47
CA GLY A 700 21.48 17.57 14.98
C GLY A 700 22.37 17.07 13.84
N VAL A 701 22.15 15.86 13.32
CA VAL A 701 22.94 15.25 12.24
C VAL A 701 22.06 14.91 11.03
N GLY A 702 22.60 15.06 9.81
CA GLY A 702 21.88 14.82 8.55
C GLY A 702 21.14 16.05 8.03
N ASP A 703 21.09 16.20 6.70
CA ASP A 703 20.63 17.42 6.05
C ASP A 703 19.13 17.67 6.22
N SER A 704 18.80 18.89 6.67
CA SER A 704 17.46 19.46 6.59
C SER A 704 17.43 20.64 5.61
N LEU A 705 16.27 20.84 4.99
CA LEU A 705 16.04 21.85 3.98
C LEU A 705 14.80 22.67 4.37
N ASP A 706 14.91 24.00 4.27
CA ASP A 706 13.77 24.91 4.42
C ASP A 706 13.13 25.10 3.06
N LEU A 707 11.93 24.58 2.83
CA LEU A 707 11.30 24.49 1.50
C LEU A 707 9.96 25.23 1.43
N VAL A 708 9.68 25.85 0.28
CA VAL A 708 8.47 26.64 0.03
C VAL A 708 7.31 25.74 -0.41
N VAL A 709 6.13 25.92 0.18
CA VAL A 709 4.91 25.20 -0.22
C VAL A 709 4.28 25.86 -1.45
N LEU A 710 4.20 25.14 -2.58
CA LEU A 710 3.63 25.67 -3.85
C LEU A 710 2.26 25.10 -4.21
N GLY A 711 1.88 23.93 -3.69
CA GLY A 711 0.61 23.29 -4.02
C GLY A 711 0.29 22.07 -3.16
N ALA A 712 -0.88 21.46 -3.40
CA ALA A 712 -1.37 20.29 -2.68
C ALA A 712 -2.15 19.31 -3.57
N TYR A 713 -2.23 18.07 -3.09
CA TYR A 713 -3.03 16.99 -3.66
C TYR A 713 -4.16 16.65 -2.67
N TYR A 714 -5.37 16.39 -3.18
CA TYR A 714 -6.50 16.04 -2.31
C TYR A 714 -6.26 14.72 -1.59
N GLY A 715 -6.59 14.67 -0.30
CA GLY A 715 -6.43 13.46 0.50
C GLY A 715 -7.37 12.34 0.04
N ARG A 716 -6.94 11.10 0.28
CA ARG A 716 -7.71 9.88 -0.03
C ARG A 716 -7.93 9.06 1.24
N GLY A 717 -8.95 8.19 1.24
CA GLY A 717 -9.26 7.35 2.40
C GLY A 717 -9.72 8.18 3.60
N LYS A 718 -8.95 8.18 4.70
CA LYS A 718 -9.24 9.00 5.89
C LYS A 718 -9.16 10.51 5.62
N ARG A 719 -8.23 10.95 4.76
CA ARG A 719 -7.85 12.36 4.60
C ARG A 719 -8.71 13.13 3.57
N THR A 720 -9.88 12.62 3.15
CA THR A 720 -10.68 13.23 2.06
C THR A 720 -11.24 14.62 2.37
N SER A 721 -11.29 15.03 3.63
CA SER A 721 -11.65 16.39 4.06
C SER A 721 -10.51 17.41 3.98
N VAL A 722 -9.27 16.98 3.72
CA VAL A 722 -8.05 17.81 3.80
C VAL A 722 -7.11 17.53 2.63
N TYR A 723 -5.95 18.21 2.62
CA TYR A 723 -4.85 17.89 1.71
C TYR A 723 -4.08 16.66 2.20
N GLY A 724 -3.82 15.71 1.30
CA GLY A 724 -3.15 14.45 1.63
C GLY A 724 -1.62 14.50 1.46
N ALA A 725 -1.15 15.36 0.56
CA ALA A 725 0.25 15.62 0.27
C ALA A 725 0.42 17.04 -0.29
N PHE A 726 1.65 17.54 -0.25
CA PHE A 726 2.03 18.91 -0.62
C PHE A 726 3.23 18.91 -1.58
N LEU A 727 3.21 19.80 -2.58
CA LEU A 727 4.29 20.04 -3.52
C LEU A 727 5.20 21.15 -2.99
N LEU A 728 6.49 20.84 -2.84
CA LEU A 728 7.50 21.74 -2.27
C LEU A 728 8.57 22.16 -3.28
N ALA A 729 9.20 23.31 -3.04
CA ALA A 729 10.24 23.89 -3.88
C ALA A 729 11.41 24.49 -3.10
N ALA A 730 12.59 24.47 -3.73
CA ALA A 730 13.76 25.26 -3.37
C ALA A 730 13.76 26.60 -4.13
N TYR A 731 14.51 27.59 -3.66
CA TYR A 731 14.57 28.92 -4.30
C TYR A 731 15.82 29.07 -5.17
N ASN A 732 15.67 29.53 -6.42
CA ASN A 732 16.79 29.86 -7.30
C ASN A 732 17.01 31.38 -7.35
N PRO A 733 18.04 31.92 -6.67
CA PRO A 733 18.31 33.36 -6.64
C PRO A 733 18.91 33.90 -7.94
N ASN A 734 19.27 33.05 -8.91
CA ASN A 734 19.80 33.50 -10.21
C ASN A 734 18.67 33.87 -11.19
N SER A 735 17.55 33.14 -11.12
CA SER A 735 16.36 33.29 -11.98
C SER A 735 15.16 33.93 -11.28
N ASP A 736 15.21 34.08 -9.94
CA ASP A 736 14.09 34.49 -9.09
C ASP A 736 12.88 33.55 -9.22
N THR A 737 13.14 32.23 -9.14
CA THR A 737 12.14 31.18 -9.33
C THR A 737 12.10 30.15 -8.19
N TYR A 738 10.92 29.63 -7.89
CA TYR A 738 10.75 28.49 -6.99
C TYR A 738 10.72 27.20 -7.81
N GLU A 739 11.73 26.34 -7.61
CA GLU A 739 11.93 25.13 -8.38
C GLU A 739 11.50 23.90 -7.57
N THR A 740 10.54 23.14 -8.10
CA THR A 740 9.98 21.98 -7.41
C THR A 740 11.04 20.92 -7.12
N ILE A 741 11.06 20.40 -5.88
CA ILE A 741 12.07 19.46 -5.37
C ILE A 741 11.46 18.15 -4.87
N CYS A 742 10.28 18.17 -4.24
CA CYS A 742 9.62 16.94 -3.76
C CYS A 742 8.11 17.12 -3.53
N ASN A 743 7.43 15.99 -3.37
CA ASN A 743 6.13 15.92 -2.72
C ASN A 743 6.30 15.33 -1.30
N ILE A 744 5.59 15.84 -0.30
CA ILE A 744 5.57 15.26 1.06
C ILE A 744 4.14 15.00 1.55
N GLY A 745 3.95 13.93 2.33
CA GLY A 745 2.66 13.55 2.93
C GLY A 745 2.78 12.90 4.32
N THR A 746 3.97 13.00 4.93
CA THR A 746 4.40 12.30 6.14
C THR A 746 5.11 13.26 7.09
N GLY A 747 4.99 13.02 8.40
CA GLY A 747 5.44 13.94 9.45
C GLY A 747 4.35 14.90 9.96
N PHE A 748 3.08 14.70 9.57
CA PHE A 748 1.94 15.49 10.04
C PHE A 748 0.95 14.62 10.82
N SER A 749 0.49 15.10 11.99
CA SER A 749 -0.64 14.51 12.73
C SER A 749 -1.97 14.78 12.01
N GLU A 750 -3.05 14.06 12.36
CA GLU A 750 -4.39 14.35 11.78
C GLU A 750 -4.83 15.80 12.10
N VAL A 751 -4.54 16.31 13.32
CA VAL A 751 -4.83 17.71 13.75
C VAL A 751 -4.09 18.75 12.91
N LEU A 752 -2.77 18.59 12.74
CA LEU A 752 -1.95 19.56 11.98
C LEU A 752 -2.38 19.65 10.52
N LEU A 753 -2.90 18.56 9.92
CA LEU A 753 -3.42 18.60 8.56
C LEU A 753 -4.72 19.42 8.44
N GLU A 754 -5.55 19.47 9.47
CA GLU A 754 -6.74 20.33 9.51
C GLU A 754 -6.36 21.81 9.69
N GLU A 755 -5.38 22.11 10.55
CA GLU A 755 -4.83 23.47 10.72
C GLU A 755 -4.14 23.99 9.46
N LEU A 756 -3.31 23.16 8.82
CA LEU A 756 -2.65 23.50 7.56
C LEU A 756 -3.66 23.66 6.42
N HIS A 757 -4.72 22.84 6.36
CA HIS A 757 -5.78 23.02 5.37
C HIS A 757 -6.48 24.39 5.54
N GLN A 758 -6.85 24.77 6.76
CA GLN A 758 -7.41 26.10 7.06
C GLN A 758 -6.44 27.24 6.72
N THR A 759 -5.14 27.04 6.90
CA THR A 759 -4.09 28.05 6.64
C THR A 759 -3.71 28.19 5.16
N LEU A 760 -3.92 27.14 4.36
CA LEU A 760 -3.59 27.06 2.93
C LEU A 760 -4.77 27.40 2.01
N VAL A 761 -6.01 27.09 2.39
CA VAL A 761 -7.21 27.43 1.58
C VAL A 761 -7.29 28.94 1.21
N PRO A 762 -6.94 29.91 2.08
CA PRO A 762 -6.88 31.32 1.72
C PRO A 762 -5.77 31.71 0.72
N LEU A 763 -4.86 30.80 0.37
CA LEU A 763 -3.74 31.03 -0.55
C LEU A 763 -3.96 30.42 -1.93
N VAL A 764 -5.11 29.77 -2.18
CA VAL A 764 -5.37 29.04 -3.42
C VAL A 764 -5.36 29.96 -4.65
N ILE A 765 -4.64 29.54 -5.68
CA ILE A 765 -4.57 30.22 -6.99
C ILE A 765 -4.98 29.28 -8.12
N ASP A 766 -5.67 29.83 -9.14
CA ASP A 766 -6.20 29.05 -10.28
C ASP A 766 -5.12 28.36 -11.12
N ARG A 767 -3.88 28.87 -11.10
CA ARG A 767 -2.77 28.49 -11.98
C ARG A 767 -1.42 28.74 -11.29
N PRO A 768 -0.37 27.96 -11.61
CA PRO A 768 0.99 28.24 -11.14
C PRO A 768 1.46 29.63 -11.59
N LYS A 769 2.37 30.23 -10.81
CA LYS A 769 2.98 31.51 -11.15
C LYS A 769 4.02 31.33 -12.28
N PRO A 770 4.29 32.36 -13.11
CA PRO A 770 5.32 32.29 -14.14
C PRO A 770 6.74 32.00 -13.62
N PHE A 771 6.98 32.21 -12.32
CA PHE A 771 8.23 31.96 -11.62
C PHE A 771 8.21 30.65 -10.80
N TYR A 772 7.30 29.71 -11.10
CA TYR A 772 7.33 28.34 -10.59
C TYR A 772 7.91 27.40 -11.65
N THR A 773 9.02 26.72 -11.34
CA THR A 773 9.64 25.73 -12.23
C THR A 773 9.20 24.33 -11.83
N HIS A 774 8.35 23.71 -12.64
CA HIS A 774 7.68 22.44 -12.32
C HIS A 774 7.58 21.51 -13.54
N SER A 775 7.34 20.21 -13.30
CA SER A 775 7.05 19.24 -14.38
C SER A 775 5.96 19.75 -15.31
N ALA A 776 6.14 19.55 -16.62
CA ALA A 776 5.13 19.87 -17.63
C ALA A 776 4.09 18.75 -17.83
N VAL A 777 4.25 17.58 -17.16
CA VAL A 777 3.38 16.42 -17.38
C VAL A 777 2.07 16.59 -16.60
N PRO A 778 0.88 16.46 -17.23
CA PRO A 778 -0.41 16.63 -16.55
C PRO A 778 -0.67 15.66 -15.39
N LYS A 779 0.05 14.53 -15.31
CA LYS A 779 -0.04 13.56 -14.21
C LYS A 779 0.65 14.04 -12.92
N ASP A 780 1.62 14.95 -13.06
CA ASP A 780 2.54 15.34 -11.98
C ASP A 780 2.10 16.61 -11.25
N GLN A 781 1.10 17.32 -11.79
CA GLN A 781 0.58 18.58 -11.26
C GLN A 781 -0.11 18.34 -9.91
N PRO A 782 -0.04 19.31 -8.97
CA PRO A 782 -0.91 19.29 -7.79
C PRO A 782 -2.37 19.53 -8.22
N ASP A 783 -3.31 19.02 -7.43
CA ASP A 783 -4.74 19.31 -7.62
C ASP A 783 -5.07 20.78 -7.35
N VAL A 784 -4.28 21.43 -6.49
CA VAL A 784 -4.45 22.81 -6.02
C VAL A 784 -3.09 23.52 -5.97
N TRP A 785 -3.01 24.74 -6.47
CA TRP A 785 -1.82 25.62 -6.36
C TRP A 785 -2.02 26.68 -5.28
N PHE A 786 -0.92 27.15 -4.68
CA PHE A 786 -0.92 28.21 -3.66
C PHE A 786 -0.02 29.39 -4.06
N GLU A 787 -0.28 30.56 -3.48
CA GLU A 787 0.71 31.65 -3.33
C GLU A 787 1.90 31.16 -2.48
N PRO A 788 3.15 31.57 -2.81
CA PRO A 788 4.32 31.14 -2.06
C PRO A 788 4.38 31.96 -0.78
N ARG A 789 4.05 31.34 0.36
CA ARG A 789 4.02 32.01 1.67
C ARG A 789 4.62 31.18 2.79
N LEU A 790 4.28 29.89 2.87
CA LEU A 790 4.76 29.01 3.94
C LEU A 790 6.10 28.39 3.56
N VAL A 791 7.02 28.36 4.52
CA VAL A 791 8.29 27.65 4.46
C VAL A 791 8.26 26.57 5.55
N TRP A 792 8.64 25.35 5.21
CA TRP A 792 8.67 24.22 6.14
C TRP A 792 10.08 23.63 6.24
N GLU A 793 10.51 23.27 7.44
CA GLU A 793 11.72 22.49 7.65
C GLU A 793 11.41 21.02 7.32
N VAL A 794 12.15 20.47 6.36
CA VAL A 794 12.00 19.11 5.85
C VAL A 794 13.31 18.37 6.03
N LYS A 795 13.28 17.21 6.69
CA LYS A 795 14.45 16.32 6.79
C LYS A 795 14.37 15.20 5.76
N THR A 796 15.50 14.83 5.18
CA THR A 796 15.62 13.75 4.18
C THR A 796 16.60 12.68 4.67
N ALA A 797 16.56 11.48 4.07
CA ALA A 797 17.61 10.47 4.25
C ALA A 797 18.78 10.71 3.27
N ASP A 798 18.45 10.95 2.00
CA ASP A 798 19.37 11.25 0.90
C ASP A 798 18.79 12.34 -0.01
N LEU A 799 19.63 12.88 -0.90
CA LEU A 799 19.19 13.54 -2.13
C LEU A 799 19.41 12.59 -3.32
N THR A 800 18.63 12.77 -4.40
CA THR A 800 18.64 11.91 -5.59
C THR A 800 18.40 12.73 -6.86
N LEU A 801 18.90 12.30 -8.02
CA LEU A 801 18.48 12.88 -9.31
C LEU A 801 17.02 12.50 -9.63
N SER A 802 16.35 13.34 -10.42
CA SER A 802 14.96 13.15 -10.84
C SER A 802 14.67 13.77 -12.23
N PRO A 803 13.94 13.07 -13.12
CA PRO A 803 13.42 13.62 -14.36
C PRO A 803 12.09 14.38 -14.17
N ARG A 804 11.51 14.38 -12.95
CA ARG A 804 10.22 15.01 -12.62
C ARG A 804 10.41 16.36 -11.94
N TYR A 805 11.23 16.39 -10.89
CA TYR A 805 11.53 17.59 -10.13
C TYR A 805 12.60 18.40 -10.87
N GLN A 806 12.66 19.70 -10.62
CA GLN A 806 13.41 20.66 -11.44
C GLN A 806 14.43 21.48 -10.64
N ALA A 807 14.41 21.36 -9.31
CA ALA A 807 15.36 22.04 -8.43
C ALA A 807 16.81 21.76 -8.83
N ALA A 808 17.56 22.83 -9.11
CA ALA A 808 18.97 22.80 -9.50
C ALA A 808 19.27 22.08 -10.82
N ALA A 809 18.31 21.95 -11.74
CA ALA A 809 18.55 21.37 -13.06
C ALA A 809 19.49 22.24 -13.95
N ASP A 810 19.72 23.50 -13.56
CA ASP A 810 20.73 24.39 -14.13
C ASP A 810 22.16 23.99 -13.74
N GLU A 811 22.38 23.59 -12.50
CA GLU A 811 23.66 23.11 -11.94
C GLU A 811 24.19 21.79 -12.56
N PHE A 812 23.41 21.11 -13.41
CA PHE A 812 23.82 19.90 -14.15
C PHE A 812 23.84 20.09 -15.69
N GLN A 813 23.66 21.31 -16.19
CA GLN A 813 23.75 21.56 -17.64
C GLN A 813 25.15 21.27 -18.18
N GLY A 814 25.23 20.38 -19.18
CA GLY A 814 26.48 19.96 -19.80
C GLY A 814 27.16 18.73 -19.18
N THR A 815 26.57 18.10 -18.15
CA THR A 815 26.94 16.75 -17.72
C THR A 815 26.16 15.67 -18.49
N THR A 816 26.37 14.40 -18.17
CA THR A 816 25.51 13.28 -18.58
C THR A 816 24.04 13.44 -18.16
N ASP A 817 23.78 14.21 -17.11
CA ASP A 817 22.51 14.29 -16.39
C ASP A 817 21.76 15.60 -16.68
N ALA A 818 22.15 16.28 -17.76
CA ALA A 818 21.59 17.56 -18.18
C ALA A 818 20.08 17.47 -18.42
N GLY A 819 19.30 18.20 -17.62
CA GLY A 819 17.84 18.21 -17.65
C GLY A 819 17.17 17.44 -16.49
N LYS A 820 17.94 16.68 -15.70
CA LYS A 820 17.48 16.13 -14.42
C LYS A 820 17.63 17.19 -13.32
N GLY A 821 16.62 17.33 -12.47
CA GLY A 821 16.71 18.10 -11.23
C GLY A 821 17.08 17.20 -10.04
N VAL A 822 17.21 17.79 -8.86
CA VAL A 822 17.41 17.06 -7.59
C VAL A 822 16.08 16.88 -6.86
N SER A 823 15.96 15.77 -6.14
CA SER A 823 14.83 15.35 -5.32
C SER A 823 15.29 14.84 -3.95
N LEU A 824 14.34 14.70 -3.03
CA LEU A 824 14.58 14.20 -1.66
C LEU A 824 14.11 12.75 -1.49
N ARG A 825 14.91 11.92 -0.84
CA ARG A 825 14.60 10.51 -0.50
C ARG A 825 14.04 10.38 0.91
N PHE A 826 12.82 9.87 1.03
CA PHE A 826 12.06 9.81 2.29
C PHE A 826 11.92 11.16 3.03
N PRO A 827 11.53 12.26 2.35
CA PRO A 827 11.33 13.55 2.99
C PRO A 827 10.20 13.52 4.02
N ARG A 828 10.38 14.23 5.13
CA ARG A 828 9.41 14.34 6.24
C ARG A 828 9.31 15.79 6.67
N TYR A 829 8.09 16.26 6.91
CA TYR A 829 7.88 17.52 7.64
C TYR A 829 8.46 17.42 9.05
N ILE A 830 9.12 18.49 9.51
CA ILE A 830 9.60 18.64 10.90
C ILE A 830 8.79 19.74 11.61
N LYS A 831 8.68 20.94 11.01
CA LYS A 831 7.94 22.09 11.55
C LYS A 831 7.73 23.17 10.48
N SER A 832 6.81 24.10 10.75
CA SER A 832 6.75 25.38 10.03
C SER A 832 7.96 26.25 10.40
N ARG A 833 8.38 27.10 9.47
CA ARG A 833 9.45 28.08 9.63
C ARG A 833 8.87 29.49 9.51
N ASP A 834 8.03 29.84 10.48
CA ASP A 834 7.38 31.15 10.57
C ASP A 834 8.39 32.29 10.81
N ASP A 835 9.65 31.93 11.13
CA ASP A 835 10.83 32.79 11.19
C ASP A 835 11.50 33.06 9.83
N LYS A 836 11.00 32.43 8.74
CA LYS A 836 11.53 32.57 7.38
C LYS A 836 10.47 32.96 6.35
N LYS A 837 10.91 33.71 5.35
CA LYS A 837 10.17 33.97 4.10
C LYS A 837 10.54 32.99 2.98
N PRO A 838 9.73 32.86 1.93
CA PRO A 838 10.04 32.05 0.75
C PRO A 838 11.40 32.36 0.08
N ASP A 839 11.82 33.63 0.04
CA ASP A 839 13.12 34.08 -0.49
C ASP A 839 14.31 33.74 0.44
N GLU A 840 14.03 33.29 1.67
CA GLU A 840 15.00 32.83 2.68
C GLU A 840 15.05 31.29 2.79
N ALA A 841 14.36 30.57 1.87
CA ALA A 841 14.38 29.11 1.74
C ALA A 841 15.77 28.56 1.30
N THR A 842 15.97 27.25 1.42
CA THR A 842 17.17 26.56 0.92
C THR A 842 17.29 26.77 -0.59
N THR A 843 18.46 27.23 -1.03
CA THR A 843 18.68 27.58 -2.43
C THR A 843 18.99 26.35 -3.30
N THR A 844 18.64 26.41 -4.58
CA THR A 844 18.89 25.31 -5.54
C THR A 844 20.37 24.97 -5.66
N ARG A 845 21.25 25.98 -5.67
CA ARG A 845 22.70 25.74 -5.55
C ARG A 845 23.07 25.00 -4.26
N ALA A 846 22.47 25.31 -3.10
CA ALA A 846 22.74 24.59 -1.87
C ALA A 846 22.26 23.13 -1.94
N VAL A 847 21.14 22.85 -2.63
CA VAL A 847 20.66 21.49 -2.94
C VAL A 847 21.68 20.73 -3.80
N ALA A 848 22.22 21.35 -4.86
CA ALA A 848 23.27 20.73 -5.68
C ALA A 848 24.59 20.54 -4.90
N GLU A 849 24.96 21.47 -4.03
CA GLU A 849 26.10 21.32 -3.11
C GLU A 849 25.90 20.20 -2.08
N MET A 850 24.67 19.93 -1.61
CA MET A 850 24.35 18.80 -0.74
C MET A 850 24.46 17.47 -1.49
N TYR A 851 23.82 17.36 -2.66
CA TYR A 851 23.86 16.15 -3.50
C TYR A 851 25.30 15.76 -3.87
N ARG A 852 26.11 16.72 -4.33
CA ARG A 852 27.53 16.49 -4.68
C ARG A 852 28.41 16.06 -3.49
N LYS A 853 27.97 16.27 -2.24
CA LYS A 853 28.68 15.86 -1.01
C LYS A 853 28.31 14.45 -0.53
N GLN A 854 27.30 13.79 -1.11
CA GLN A 854 27.01 12.40 -0.78
C GLN A 854 28.17 11.49 -1.23
N GLU A 855 28.58 10.55 -0.38
CA GLU A 855 29.77 9.71 -0.61
C GLU A 855 29.64 8.79 -1.83
N ALA A 856 28.41 8.44 -2.24
CA ALA A 856 28.13 7.74 -3.49
C ALA A 856 28.54 8.60 -4.71
N VAL A 857 27.97 9.81 -4.82
CA VAL A 857 28.21 10.77 -5.90
C VAL A 857 29.68 11.23 -5.95
N THR A 858 30.30 11.42 -4.78
CA THR A 858 31.69 11.85 -4.66
C THR A 858 32.68 10.84 -5.26
N LYS A 859 32.38 9.54 -5.19
CA LYS A 859 33.24 8.49 -5.75
C LYS A 859 33.04 8.35 -7.26
N ASP A 860 31.79 8.41 -7.73
CA ASP A 860 31.45 8.18 -9.14
C ASP A 860 32.02 9.27 -10.07
N THR A 861 32.17 10.51 -9.59
CA THR A 861 32.89 11.58 -10.33
C THR A 861 34.41 11.35 -10.47
N THR A 862 35.01 10.40 -9.75
CA THR A 862 36.43 10.02 -9.91
C THR A 862 36.65 8.78 -10.79
N SER A 863 35.63 7.90 -10.93
CA SER A 863 35.63 6.79 -11.89
C SER A 863 35.12 7.23 -13.25
N LYS A 864 35.92 7.11 -14.32
CA LYS A 864 35.53 7.49 -15.69
C LYS A 864 34.52 6.51 -16.31
N GLY A 865 33.26 6.62 -15.91
CA GLY A 865 32.15 5.85 -16.48
C GLY A 865 30.82 6.32 -15.92
N GLY A 866 30.22 7.34 -16.54
CA GLY A 866 28.88 7.80 -16.17
C GLY A 866 27.84 6.73 -16.44
N VAL A 867 27.16 6.27 -15.40
CA VAL A 867 25.98 5.40 -15.48
C VAL A 867 24.74 6.28 -15.32
N ASP A 868 23.73 6.03 -16.14
CA ASP A 868 22.61 6.96 -16.34
C ASP A 868 21.57 6.86 -15.21
N ASP A 869 21.60 7.79 -14.26
CA ASP A 869 20.74 7.83 -13.07
C ASP A 869 19.32 8.34 -13.42
N ASP A 870 18.54 7.51 -14.12
CA ASP A 870 17.22 7.84 -14.66
C ASP A 870 16.07 7.30 -13.77
N PHE A 871 15.51 8.14 -12.88
CA PHE A 871 14.64 7.70 -11.77
C PHE A 871 13.30 8.45 -11.60
N GLU A 872 12.20 7.86 -12.07
CA GLU A 872 10.84 8.29 -11.67
C GLU A 872 10.49 7.90 -10.22
N TYR A 873 9.85 8.84 -9.49
CA TYR A 873 9.21 8.67 -8.17
C TYR A 873 7.80 9.32 -8.15
#